data_AF-A0A931EH56-F1
#
_entry.id   AF-A0A931EH56-F1
#
_cell.length_a   1.000
_cell.length_b   1.000
_cell.length_c   1.000
_cell.angle_alpha   90.00
_cell.angle_beta   90.00
_cell.angle_gamma   90.00
#
_symmetry.space_group_name_H-M   'P 1'
#
loop_
_entity.id
_entity.type
_entity.pdbx_description
1 polymer ?
#
loop_
_entity_poly.entity_id
_entity_poly.type
_entity_poly.pdbx_seq_one_letter_code
_entity_poly.pdbx_strand_id
1 'polypeptide(L)'
;MENDDDSRATGFLNWWWEDLAVFALFLFCSVIILDRAILLGHCVKCYVGQDTDPPQFMWFLNWWRYAIAHRLNPFWTDLVWTPLGTNLSWTTFVPLPGVVSIPLQRMFGARTAYNILCTLAMPLAGVSAFALCRRVTNSFWPSVLGGYVFGFSPYMLAESLSHLHLVAIFPVPLIALMILKWIDGSISARGYTGWLALLLTAEFLCSAEVAALLTVVAGAAFVLGLFLFCGDLRRRIVSMVIPSALAYVIMAVAVSPYLYAMLAHSFPHEPIWSPELFSADLLGFLLPTETNWIGTARPFIALTRDYHEILQEKGEYLGIALLATVEAYRRRNWASSTGKFMLLLLLLIVIAAMGPLVHVGGRVGVAMPWAIVSKLPILSQALPIRLMLYAFLLIAVITAVVFASWSAGAGVKWLAAAAIIVSILPNPRASFWVSPINLPPFFRSNQYRQQILPGEVILPIPFGARGISMYWQAATNMYFRMAGGYTGLTPFEFEQMPAVGFLSRQIDLPEAGDQLKAYIARFGVQAVFLDEKDPQAAQWRPALGALGFLPILQSGVGIYNIPPRAFAEYGKLSPMYLESRALTLRFDAIAAATGNYLAEGRELQKLSPRELERLNLLPAGWSIYQAPNAAADWTVKTFHGQIVIALLGSLGAVKVLIDRYGPTASEITYPGAVRWQSGSKPPANVVKPMLLIFQPSKLAAIARQLKSSPPPELTTNFMGESLAHFANAGATVSSDR
;
A
#
# COMPACT_ATOMS: atom_id res chain seq x y z
N MET A 1 1.15 61.41 -9.51
CA MET A 1 0.33 60.28 -9.01
C MET A 1 -0.05 59.29 -10.11
N GLU A 2 0.36 59.48 -11.37
CA GLU A 2 -0.04 58.62 -12.50
C GLU A 2 1.05 57.60 -12.94
N ASN A 3 2.30 57.74 -12.47
CA ASN A 3 3.41 56.82 -12.79
C ASN A 3 3.61 55.64 -11.81
N ASP A 4 2.84 55.59 -10.72
CA ASP A 4 3.03 54.59 -9.64
C ASP A 4 2.04 53.39 -9.76
N ASP A 5 0.99 53.53 -10.56
CA ASP A 5 0.03 52.44 -10.85
C ASP A 5 0.50 51.56 -12.02
N ASP A 6 1.14 52.13 -13.04
CA ASP A 6 1.65 51.37 -14.20
C ASP A 6 2.85 50.47 -13.84
N SER A 7 3.68 50.88 -12.88
CA SER A 7 4.81 50.07 -12.37
C SER A 7 4.34 48.88 -11.51
N ARG A 8 3.23 49.02 -10.79
CA ARG A 8 2.60 47.95 -10.01
C ARG A 8 1.82 46.98 -10.90
N ALA A 9 1.14 47.47 -11.93
CA ALA A 9 0.42 46.64 -12.90
C ALA A 9 1.40 45.78 -13.74
N THR A 10 2.49 46.37 -14.23
CA THR A 10 3.54 45.65 -14.97
C THR A 10 4.32 44.66 -14.10
N GLY A 11 4.58 44.99 -12.83
CA GLY A 11 5.18 44.06 -11.85
C GLY A 11 4.28 42.87 -11.53
N PHE A 12 2.96 43.08 -11.43
CA PHE A 12 1.99 42.00 -11.19
C PHE A 12 1.87 41.04 -12.39
N LEU A 13 1.82 41.58 -13.61
CA LEU A 13 1.78 40.78 -14.85
C LEU A 13 3.05 39.93 -15.03
N ASN A 14 4.23 40.46 -14.74
CA ASN A 14 5.50 39.71 -14.86
C ASN A 14 5.60 38.53 -13.89
N TRP A 15 5.02 38.65 -12.68
CA TRP A 15 5.07 37.59 -11.67
C TRP A 15 4.25 36.35 -12.10
N TRP A 16 3.10 36.57 -12.73
CA TRP A 16 2.26 35.48 -13.24
C TRP A 16 2.93 34.71 -14.38
N TRP A 17 3.67 35.41 -15.27
CA TRP A 17 4.41 34.77 -16.35
C TRP A 17 5.58 33.93 -15.85
N GLU A 18 6.29 34.37 -14.82
CA GLU A 18 7.34 33.59 -14.16
C GLU A 18 6.80 32.27 -13.59
N ASP A 19 5.70 32.33 -12.83
CA ASP A 19 5.07 31.14 -12.24
C ASP A 19 4.53 30.18 -13.31
N LEU A 20 3.90 30.71 -14.37
CA LEU A 20 3.45 29.93 -15.53
C LEU A 20 4.62 29.26 -16.26
N ALA A 21 5.74 29.95 -16.43
CA ALA A 21 6.91 29.40 -17.08
C ALA A 21 7.53 28.26 -16.25
N VAL A 22 7.58 28.39 -14.93
CA VAL A 22 8.05 27.32 -14.03
C VAL A 22 7.08 26.13 -14.06
N PHE A 23 5.78 26.37 -14.03
CA PHE A 23 4.78 25.32 -14.19
C PHE A 23 4.94 24.59 -15.53
N ALA A 24 5.07 25.33 -16.63
CA ALA A 24 5.26 24.75 -17.96
C ALA A 24 6.57 23.95 -18.06
N LEU A 25 7.66 24.41 -17.44
CA LEU A 25 8.93 23.70 -17.36
C LEU A 25 8.77 22.37 -16.61
N PHE A 26 8.16 22.40 -15.41
CA PHE A 26 7.96 21.17 -14.64
C PHE A 26 6.94 20.24 -15.31
N LEU A 27 5.90 20.78 -15.94
CA LEU A 27 4.96 19.97 -16.71
C LEU A 27 5.66 19.28 -17.87
N PHE A 28 6.53 20.00 -18.59
CA PHE A 28 7.36 19.40 -19.64
C PHE A 28 8.26 18.29 -19.08
N CYS A 29 8.91 18.50 -17.94
CA CYS A 29 9.68 17.44 -17.28
C CYS A 29 8.81 16.22 -16.97
N SER A 30 7.66 16.41 -16.31
CA SER A 30 6.73 15.34 -15.93
C SER A 30 6.26 14.53 -17.15
N VAL A 31 5.87 15.22 -18.23
CA VAL A 31 5.45 14.60 -19.50
C VAL A 31 6.57 13.80 -20.15
N ILE A 32 7.81 14.30 -20.15
CA ILE A 32 8.96 13.58 -20.70
C ILE A 32 9.34 12.34 -19.87
N ILE A 33 9.09 12.37 -18.56
CA ILE A 33 9.38 11.27 -17.64
C ILE A 33 8.30 10.19 -17.76
N LEU A 34 7.04 10.57 -17.50
CA LEU A 34 5.92 9.64 -17.31
C LEU A 34 5.21 9.31 -18.62
N ASP A 35 4.97 10.34 -19.45
CA ASP A 35 4.11 10.21 -20.63
C ASP A 35 4.87 10.01 -21.93
N ARG A 36 6.20 9.93 -21.93
CA ARG A 36 6.97 9.73 -23.16
C ARG A 36 6.54 8.48 -23.93
N ALA A 37 6.26 7.39 -23.23
CA ALA A 37 5.73 6.18 -23.86
C ALA A 37 4.33 6.41 -24.45
N ILE A 38 3.49 7.17 -23.75
CA ILE A 38 2.13 7.52 -24.16
C ILE A 38 2.18 8.39 -25.42
N LEU A 39 2.96 9.47 -25.41
CA LEU A 39 3.17 10.40 -26.53
C LEU A 39 3.76 9.77 -27.79
N LEU A 40 4.62 8.75 -27.65
CA LEU A 40 5.22 8.03 -28.79
C LEU A 40 4.27 7.00 -29.45
N GLY A 41 2.96 7.09 -29.20
CA GLY A 41 1.94 6.30 -29.89
C GLY A 41 1.42 5.08 -29.12
N HIS A 42 1.84 4.86 -27.86
CA HIS A 42 1.26 3.82 -27.00
C HIS A 42 -0.02 4.29 -26.27
N CYS A 43 -0.45 5.54 -26.54
CA CYS A 43 -1.52 6.33 -25.94
C CYS A 43 -2.78 5.61 -25.44
N VAL A 44 -3.26 4.56 -26.13
CA VAL A 44 -4.60 4.00 -25.86
C VAL A 44 -4.55 2.73 -25.01
N LYS A 45 -3.37 2.22 -24.64
CA LYS A 45 -3.24 0.90 -23.99
C LYS A 45 -2.45 0.90 -22.69
N CYS A 46 -1.93 2.04 -22.23
CA CYS A 46 -1.07 2.07 -21.04
C CYS A 46 -1.62 3.00 -19.94
N TYR A 47 -1.13 2.82 -18.72
CA TYR A 47 -1.27 3.75 -17.61
C TYR A 47 0.07 4.05 -16.97
N VAL A 48 0.18 5.20 -16.30
CA VAL A 48 1.35 5.57 -15.51
C VAL A 48 1.44 4.69 -14.26
N GLY A 49 2.58 4.04 -14.07
CA GLY A 49 2.84 3.16 -12.94
C GLY A 49 2.89 1.66 -13.27
N GLN A 50 2.96 0.86 -12.21
CA GLN A 50 3.15 -0.59 -12.20
C GLN A 50 2.18 -1.26 -11.21
N ASP A 51 2.01 -2.57 -11.37
CA ASP A 51 1.22 -3.44 -10.51
C ASP A 51 -0.29 -3.09 -10.44
N THR A 52 -0.96 -3.43 -9.33
CA THR A 52 -2.43 -3.43 -9.22
C THR A 52 -3.04 -2.18 -8.60
N ASP A 53 -2.23 -1.33 -7.98
CA ASP A 53 -2.67 -0.09 -7.34
C ASP A 53 -3.19 0.94 -8.37
N PRO A 54 -2.52 1.22 -9.51
CA PRO A 54 -3.07 2.16 -10.50
C PRO A 54 -4.45 1.74 -11.05
N PRO A 55 -4.71 0.48 -11.45
CA PRO A 55 -6.05 0.00 -11.78
C PRO A 55 -7.08 0.18 -10.64
N GLN A 56 -6.66 0.03 -9.38
CA GLN A 56 -7.50 0.28 -8.20
C GLN A 56 -7.83 1.77 -8.05
N PHE A 57 -6.86 2.68 -8.22
CA PHE A 57 -7.14 4.12 -8.25
C PHE A 57 -8.11 4.50 -9.37
N MET A 58 -7.97 3.93 -10.57
CA MET A 58 -8.94 4.13 -11.65
C MET A 58 -10.35 3.68 -11.26
N TRP A 59 -10.45 2.60 -10.47
CA TRP A 59 -11.72 2.17 -9.89
C TRP A 59 -12.25 3.16 -8.86
N PHE A 60 -11.41 3.69 -7.95
CA PHE A 60 -11.82 4.72 -6.98
C PHE A 60 -12.32 6.00 -7.66
N LEU A 61 -11.61 6.50 -8.69
CA LEU A 61 -12.05 7.66 -9.46
C LEU A 61 -13.45 7.44 -10.06
N ASN A 62 -13.68 6.25 -10.62
CA ASN A 62 -14.95 5.86 -11.22
C ASN A 62 -16.04 5.67 -10.16
N TRP A 63 -15.72 5.09 -9.00
CA TRP A 63 -16.62 4.92 -7.88
C TRP A 63 -17.19 6.25 -7.39
N TRP A 64 -16.36 7.29 -7.25
CA TRP A 64 -16.86 8.62 -6.89
C TRP A 64 -17.87 9.16 -7.89
N ARG A 65 -17.58 9.05 -9.19
CA ARG A 65 -18.52 9.42 -10.26
C ARG A 65 -19.82 8.61 -10.17
N TYR A 66 -19.71 7.30 -9.96
CA TYR A 66 -20.85 6.38 -9.89
C TYR A 66 -21.72 6.64 -8.66
N ALA A 67 -21.11 6.73 -7.46
CA ALA A 67 -21.80 6.95 -6.20
C ALA A 67 -22.56 8.28 -6.20
N ILE A 68 -21.93 9.37 -6.68
CA ILE A 68 -22.60 10.67 -6.81
C ILE A 68 -23.77 10.60 -7.80
N ALA A 69 -23.57 9.97 -8.96
CA ALA A 69 -24.61 9.86 -9.99
C ALA A 69 -25.83 9.05 -9.53
N HIS A 70 -25.62 8.05 -8.65
CA HIS A 70 -26.67 7.17 -8.13
C HIS A 70 -27.13 7.53 -6.72
N ARG A 71 -26.64 8.65 -6.14
CA ARG A 71 -26.95 9.11 -4.78
C ARG A 71 -26.64 8.07 -3.69
N LEU A 72 -25.54 7.34 -3.86
CA LEU A 72 -25.05 6.35 -2.92
C LEU A 72 -24.11 6.99 -1.90
N ASN A 73 -23.93 6.33 -0.76
CA ASN A 73 -22.89 6.69 0.20
C ASN A 73 -21.50 6.38 -0.42
N PRO A 74 -20.62 7.37 -0.66
CA PRO A 74 -19.32 7.13 -1.30
C PRO A 74 -18.30 6.43 -0.37
N PHE A 75 -18.55 6.37 0.94
CA PHE A 75 -17.65 5.74 1.90
C PHE A 75 -17.89 4.24 2.08
N TRP A 76 -19.01 3.72 1.56
CA TRP A 76 -19.37 2.30 1.69
C TRP A 76 -19.85 1.76 0.35
N THR A 77 -19.39 0.56 -0.02
CA THR A 77 -19.85 -0.10 -1.24
C THR A 77 -20.01 -1.60 -1.02
N ASP A 78 -20.97 -2.19 -1.71
CA ASP A 78 -21.16 -3.63 -1.78
C ASP A 78 -20.93 -4.17 -3.20
N LEU A 79 -20.32 -3.35 -4.09
CA LEU A 79 -19.90 -3.73 -5.44
C LEU A 79 -18.65 -4.62 -5.44
N VAL A 80 -17.81 -4.49 -4.42
CA VAL A 80 -16.69 -5.38 -4.13
C VAL A 80 -16.91 -6.02 -2.78
N TRP A 81 -16.32 -7.20 -2.57
CA TRP A 81 -16.57 -8.00 -1.36
C TRP A 81 -18.06 -8.32 -1.12
N THR A 82 -18.81 -8.49 -2.19
CA THR A 82 -20.24 -8.81 -2.16
C THR A 82 -20.49 -10.16 -1.48
N PRO A 83 -21.51 -10.30 -0.60
CA PRO A 83 -22.54 -9.31 -0.25
C PRO A 83 -22.22 -8.46 0.99
N LEU A 84 -21.06 -8.66 1.62
CA LEU A 84 -20.68 -7.96 2.83
C LEU A 84 -20.40 -6.48 2.56
N GLY A 85 -19.74 -6.20 1.43
CA GLY A 85 -19.23 -4.87 1.11
C GLY A 85 -18.01 -4.50 1.93
N THR A 86 -17.61 -3.23 1.81
CA THR A 86 -16.48 -2.67 2.55
C THR A 86 -16.66 -1.19 2.79
N ASN A 87 -16.10 -0.74 3.92
CA ASN A 87 -15.84 0.66 4.17
C ASN A 87 -14.56 1.08 3.44
N LEU A 88 -14.62 2.18 2.69
CA LEU A 88 -13.48 2.73 1.96
C LEU A 88 -12.71 3.79 2.77
N SER A 89 -13.22 4.25 3.90
CA SER A 89 -12.60 5.34 4.67
C SER A 89 -11.23 5.01 5.29
N TRP A 90 -10.84 3.74 5.39
CA TRP A 90 -9.49 3.29 5.77
C TRP A 90 -8.67 2.76 4.59
N THR A 91 -9.08 3.12 3.38
CA THR A 91 -8.39 2.74 2.14
C THR A 91 -7.84 3.99 1.46
N THR A 92 -7.09 3.81 0.38
CA THR A 92 -6.48 4.91 -0.39
C THR A 92 -7.46 5.58 -1.38
N PHE A 93 -8.76 5.70 -1.05
CA PHE A 93 -9.85 6.03 -2.00
C PHE A 93 -9.98 7.50 -2.49
N VAL A 94 -8.93 8.33 -2.33
CA VAL A 94 -8.70 9.66 -2.96
C VAL A 94 -9.95 10.53 -3.29
N PRO A 95 -10.70 11.04 -2.30
CA PRO A 95 -11.90 11.87 -2.53
C PRO A 95 -11.73 13.07 -3.47
N LEU A 96 -10.75 13.94 -3.21
CA LEU A 96 -10.58 15.18 -3.99
C LEU A 96 -10.18 14.88 -5.44
N PRO A 97 -9.16 14.03 -5.71
CA PRO A 97 -8.87 13.59 -7.08
C PRO A 97 -10.07 12.90 -7.77
N GLY A 98 -10.83 12.11 -7.02
CA GLY A 98 -12.05 11.44 -7.50
C GLY A 98 -13.09 12.41 -8.04
N VAL A 99 -13.42 13.45 -7.27
CA VAL A 99 -14.43 14.45 -7.64
C VAL A 99 -13.94 15.40 -8.73
N VAL A 100 -12.72 15.94 -8.60
CA VAL A 100 -12.17 16.93 -9.55
C VAL A 100 -11.98 16.31 -10.94
N SER A 101 -11.71 15.01 -11.02
CA SER A 101 -11.51 14.33 -12.30
C SER A 101 -12.80 13.93 -13.02
N ILE A 102 -13.99 14.08 -12.41
CA ILE A 102 -15.27 13.66 -13.03
C ILE A 102 -15.46 14.18 -14.47
N PRO A 103 -15.17 15.47 -14.80
CA PRO A 103 -15.27 15.95 -16.18
C PRO A 103 -14.32 15.21 -17.13
N LEU A 104 -13.06 15.02 -16.73
CA LEU A 104 -12.07 14.28 -17.51
C LEU A 104 -12.48 12.82 -17.72
N GLN A 105 -13.05 12.19 -16.68
CA GLN A 105 -13.55 10.82 -16.77
C GLN A 105 -14.70 10.69 -17.78
N ARG A 106 -15.61 11.67 -17.85
CA ARG A 106 -16.71 11.67 -18.83
C ARG A 106 -16.24 11.88 -20.26
N MET A 107 -15.21 12.71 -20.45
CA MET A 107 -14.66 13.02 -21.78
C MET A 107 -13.73 11.93 -22.31
N PHE A 108 -12.88 11.36 -21.45
CA PHE A 108 -11.75 10.53 -21.88
C PHE A 108 -11.64 9.16 -21.16
N GLY A 109 -12.52 8.89 -20.19
CA GLY A 109 -12.50 7.67 -19.37
C GLY A 109 -11.58 7.75 -18.15
N ALA A 110 -11.79 6.84 -17.19
CA ALA A 110 -11.11 6.84 -15.89
C ALA A 110 -9.58 6.69 -15.98
N ARG A 111 -9.09 5.88 -16.92
CA ARG A 111 -7.66 5.69 -17.16
C ARG A 111 -6.96 6.96 -17.64
N THR A 112 -7.54 7.66 -18.60
CA THR A 112 -6.95 8.90 -19.12
C THR A 112 -6.96 9.99 -18.05
N ALA A 113 -8.05 10.08 -17.28
CA ALA A 113 -8.13 10.97 -16.14
C ALA A 113 -7.06 10.66 -15.08
N TYR A 114 -6.84 9.37 -14.77
CA TYR A 114 -5.78 8.93 -13.86
C TYR A 114 -4.38 9.33 -14.34
N ASN A 115 -4.05 9.11 -15.62
CA ASN A 115 -2.75 9.50 -16.17
C ASN A 115 -2.55 11.02 -16.07
N ILE A 116 -3.55 11.82 -16.47
CA ILE A 116 -3.50 13.28 -16.37
C ILE A 116 -3.25 13.72 -14.92
N LEU A 117 -3.93 13.11 -13.95
CA LEU A 117 -3.72 13.43 -12.53
C LEU A 117 -2.29 13.11 -12.07
N CYS A 118 -1.74 11.95 -12.44
CA CYS A 118 -0.37 11.57 -12.11
C CYS A 118 0.64 12.56 -12.72
N THR A 119 0.46 12.90 -13.99
CA THR A 119 1.31 13.85 -14.71
C THR A 119 1.27 15.25 -14.10
N LEU A 120 0.11 15.70 -13.63
CA LEU A 120 -0.05 17.01 -12.98
C LEU A 120 0.42 17.04 -11.52
N ALA A 121 0.49 15.90 -10.83
CA ALA A 121 0.87 15.85 -9.42
C ALA A 121 2.29 16.40 -9.16
N MET A 122 3.28 15.93 -9.93
CA MET A 122 4.68 16.36 -9.84
C MET A 122 4.89 17.87 -10.09
N PRO A 123 4.38 18.48 -11.18
CA PRO A 123 4.57 19.91 -11.40
C PRO A 123 3.82 20.78 -10.39
N LEU A 124 2.65 20.37 -9.90
CA LEU A 124 1.96 21.09 -8.83
C LEU A 124 2.76 21.06 -7.52
N ALA A 125 3.33 19.90 -7.16
CA ALA A 125 4.25 19.78 -6.03
C ALA A 125 5.51 20.65 -6.23
N GLY A 126 6.09 20.64 -7.44
CA GLY A 126 7.26 21.45 -7.77
C GLY A 126 7.00 22.96 -7.70
N VAL A 127 5.90 23.44 -8.27
CA VAL A 127 5.54 24.88 -8.26
C VAL A 127 5.20 25.36 -6.85
N SER A 128 4.50 24.55 -6.06
CA SER A 128 4.22 24.90 -4.65
C SER A 128 5.50 25.01 -3.82
N ALA A 129 6.46 24.09 -3.99
CA ALA A 129 7.77 24.18 -3.37
C ALA A 129 8.64 25.34 -3.93
N PHE A 130 8.54 25.63 -5.23
CA PHE A 130 9.14 26.81 -5.83
C PHE A 130 8.64 28.10 -5.17
N ALA A 131 7.33 28.25 -4.99
CA ALA A 131 6.73 29.43 -4.33
C ALA A 131 7.25 29.59 -2.89
N LEU A 132 7.35 28.48 -2.15
CA LEU A 132 7.96 28.45 -0.82
C LEU A 132 9.43 28.91 -0.86
N CYS A 133 10.24 28.31 -1.74
CA CYS A 133 11.66 28.65 -1.89
C CYS A 133 11.87 30.10 -2.34
N ARG A 134 11.01 30.60 -3.23
CA ARG A 134 11.04 31.98 -3.73
C ARG A 134 10.82 32.97 -2.62
N ARG A 135 9.89 32.67 -1.70
CA ARG A 135 9.61 33.50 -0.52
C ARG A 135 10.76 33.51 0.49
N VAL A 136 11.50 32.41 0.62
CA VAL A 136 12.65 32.28 1.53
C VAL A 136 13.90 32.95 0.97
N THR A 137 14.18 32.76 -0.33
CA THR A 137 15.46 33.15 -0.94
C THR A 137 15.41 34.47 -1.71
N ASN A 138 14.22 34.96 -2.06
CA ASN A 138 14.01 36.04 -3.02
C ASN A 138 14.80 35.86 -4.33
N SER A 139 15.12 34.62 -4.72
CA SER A 139 15.96 34.31 -5.88
C SER A 139 15.25 33.33 -6.82
N PHE A 140 15.17 33.64 -8.12
CA PHE A 140 14.40 32.84 -9.08
C PHE A 140 15.03 31.45 -9.31
N TRP A 141 16.22 31.37 -9.91
CA TRP A 141 16.85 30.09 -10.27
C TRP A 141 17.13 29.15 -9.10
N PRO A 142 17.63 29.60 -7.93
CA PRO A 142 17.76 28.74 -6.76
C PRO A 142 16.41 28.16 -6.30
N SER A 143 15.32 28.93 -6.44
CA SER A 143 13.98 28.45 -6.10
C SER A 143 13.46 27.46 -7.12
N VAL A 144 13.77 27.63 -8.42
CA VAL A 144 13.43 26.63 -9.45
C VAL A 144 14.12 25.30 -9.13
N LEU A 145 15.40 25.34 -8.74
CA LEU A 145 16.11 24.14 -8.31
C LEU A 145 15.48 23.51 -7.07
N GLY A 146 15.10 24.30 -6.06
CA GLY A 146 14.37 23.81 -4.88
C GLY A 146 13.03 23.15 -5.25
N GLY A 147 12.24 23.79 -6.11
CA GLY A 147 11.00 23.23 -6.64
C GLY A 147 11.22 21.89 -7.36
N TYR A 148 12.27 21.79 -8.18
CA TYR A 148 12.63 20.54 -8.86
C TYR A 148 13.01 19.44 -7.86
N VAL A 149 13.87 19.74 -6.88
CA VAL A 149 14.33 18.78 -5.85
C VAL A 149 13.15 18.20 -5.06
N PHE A 150 12.10 18.97 -4.80
CA PHE A 150 10.91 18.44 -4.14
C PHE A 150 9.99 17.67 -5.10
N GLY A 151 9.55 18.32 -6.19
CA GLY A 151 8.54 17.76 -7.11
C GLY A 151 9.01 16.57 -7.93
N PHE A 152 10.33 16.39 -8.10
CA PHE A 152 10.96 15.28 -8.83
C PHE A 152 11.98 14.53 -7.96
N SER A 153 11.80 14.57 -6.64
CA SER A 153 12.61 13.79 -5.70
C SER A 153 12.53 12.28 -5.97
N PRO A 154 13.55 11.50 -5.55
CA PRO A 154 13.47 10.04 -5.54
C PRO A 154 12.22 9.50 -4.84
N TYR A 155 11.74 10.15 -3.77
CA TYR A 155 10.42 9.88 -3.17
C TYR A 155 9.29 10.02 -4.20
N MET A 156 9.13 11.19 -4.82
CA MET A 156 8.08 11.41 -5.83
C MET A 156 8.17 10.42 -7.00
N LEU A 157 9.38 10.07 -7.41
CA LEU A 157 9.63 9.11 -8.49
C LEU A 157 9.20 7.69 -8.09
N ALA A 158 9.55 7.21 -6.90
CA ALA A 158 9.13 5.90 -6.42
C ALA A 158 7.60 5.82 -6.28
N GLU A 159 6.99 6.82 -5.65
CA GLU A 159 5.55 6.85 -5.40
C GLU A 159 4.72 7.00 -6.69
N SER A 160 5.26 7.66 -7.72
CA SER A 160 4.61 7.78 -9.04
C SER A 160 4.40 6.42 -9.72
N LEU A 161 5.09 5.36 -9.28
CA LEU A 161 4.88 4.02 -9.79
C LEU A 161 3.56 3.39 -9.33
N SER A 162 2.97 3.79 -8.21
CA SER A 162 1.75 3.12 -7.72
C SER A 162 0.76 4.03 -6.98
N HIS A 163 1.18 5.13 -6.36
CA HIS A 163 0.42 5.79 -5.31
C HIS A 163 0.01 7.22 -5.65
N LEU A 164 -1.13 7.39 -6.34
CA LEU A 164 -1.68 8.71 -6.68
C LEU A 164 -1.85 9.62 -5.44
N HIS A 165 -2.32 9.06 -4.33
CA HIS A 165 -2.50 9.78 -3.07
C HIS A 165 -1.20 10.33 -2.46
N LEU A 166 -0.04 9.72 -2.74
CA LEU A 166 1.26 10.11 -2.16
C LEU A 166 2.07 11.05 -3.04
N VAL A 167 1.65 11.24 -4.29
CA VAL A 167 2.20 12.27 -5.20
C VAL A 167 1.35 13.54 -5.24
N ALA A 168 0.09 13.49 -4.81
CA ALA A 168 -0.84 14.62 -4.76
C ALA A 168 -0.58 15.59 -3.57
N ILE A 169 0.70 15.96 -3.36
CA ILE A 169 1.22 16.58 -2.12
C ILE A 169 1.52 18.08 -2.25
N PHE A 170 1.03 18.71 -3.31
CA PHE A 170 1.17 20.16 -3.53
C PHE A 170 0.62 21.06 -2.40
N PRO A 171 -0.34 20.65 -1.56
CA PRO A 171 -0.73 21.46 -0.40
C PRO A 171 0.38 21.59 0.65
N VAL A 172 1.25 20.58 0.80
CA VAL A 172 2.26 20.54 1.88
C VAL A 172 3.21 21.75 1.84
N PRO A 173 3.86 22.11 0.71
CA PRO A 173 4.69 23.30 0.65
C PRO A 173 3.91 24.61 0.83
N LEU A 174 2.65 24.66 0.38
CA LEU A 174 1.79 25.83 0.54
C LEU A 174 1.40 26.06 2.01
N ILE A 175 1.22 24.99 2.80
CA ILE A 175 0.98 25.08 4.24
C ILE A 175 2.20 25.68 4.94
N ALA A 176 3.41 25.22 4.62
CA ALA A 176 4.64 25.81 5.11
C ALA A 176 4.77 27.29 4.71
N LEU A 177 4.38 27.64 3.47
CA LEU A 177 4.34 29.01 3.00
C LEU A 177 3.36 29.89 3.80
N MET A 178 2.16 29.37 4.14
CA MET A 178 1.21 30.10 4.98
C MET A 178 1.77 30.36 6.38
N ILE A 179 2.47 29.39 6.97
CA ILE A 179 3.15 29.54 8.27
C ILE A 179 4.21 30.64 8.20
N LEU A 180 5.04 30.65 7.14
CA LEU A 180 6.03 31.72 6.96
C LEU A 180 5.38 33.10 6.78
N LYS A 181 4.30 33.18 6.00
CA LYS A 181 3.57 34.44 5.82
C LYS A 181 3.01 34.97 7.14
N TRP A 182 2.54 34.09 8.02
CA TRP A 182 2.09 34.43 9.36
C TRP A 182 3.25 34.96 10.23
N ILE A 183 4.36 34.22 10.26
CA ILE A 183 5.56 34.59 11.02
C ILE A 183 6.07 35.96 10.58
N ASP A 184 6.03 36.28 9.29
CA ASP A 184 6.47 37.58 8.77
C ASP A 184 5.45 38.71 8.98
N GLY A 185 4.21 38.40 9.39
CA GLY A 185 3.12 39.37 9.54
C GLY A 185 2.52 39.83 8.21
N SER A 186 2.74 39.06 7.13
CA SER A 186 2.29 39.37 5.77
C SER A 186 0.90 38.80 5.42
N ILE A 187 0.21 38.22 6.39
CA ILE A 187 -1.14 37.66 6.25
C ILE A 187 -1.95 37.94 7.52
N SER A 188 -3.23 38.24 7.35
CA SER A 188 -4.15 38.43 8.48
C SER A 188 -4.51 37.08 9.13
N ALA A 189 -4.97 37.10 10.38
CA ALA A 189 -5.42 35.89 11.08
C ALA A 189 -6.56 35.16 10.36
N ARG A 190 -7.51 35.91 9.80
CA ARG A 190 -8.61 35.34 9.00
C ARG A 190 -8.09 34.69 7.72
N GLY A 191 -7.18 35.37 7.01
CA GLY A 191 -6.56 34.84 5.80
C GLY A 191 -5.74 33.59 6.06
N TYR A 192 -4.91 33.60 7.12
CA TYR A 192 -4.12 32.45 7.54
C TYR A 192 -5.01 31.24 7.88
N THR A 193 -6.02 31.45 8.73
CA THR A 193 -6.96 30.40 9.14
C THR A 193 -7.68 29.80 7.93
N GLY A 194 -8.22 30.65 7.04
CA GLY A 194 -8.97 30.22 5.87
C GLY A 194 -8.13 29.42 4.88
N TRP A 195 -6.94 29.91 4.53
CA TRP A 195 -6.03 29.20 3.63
C TRP A 195 -5.49 27.91 4.24
N LEU A 196 -5.13 27.93 5.52
CA LEU A 196 -4.67 26.73 6.21
C LEU A 196 -5.77 25.67 6.28
N ALA A 197 -7.01 26.06 6.60
CA ALA A 197 -8.15 25.14 6.62
C ALA A 197 -8.41 24.52 5.24
N LEU A 198 -8.36 25.33 4.18
CA LEU A 198 -8.53 24.86 2.81
C LEU A 198 -7.44 23.86 2.40
N LEU A 199 -6.18 24.19 2.67
CA LEU A 199 -5.04 23.34 2.31
C LEU A 199 -5.01 22.04 3.12
N LEU A 200 -5.31 22.09 4.42
CA LEU A 200 -5.44 20.90 5.26
C LEU A 200 -6.60 20.01 4.80
N THR A 201 -7.73 20.60 4.42
CA THR A 201 -8.88 19.87 3.86
C THR A 201 -8.51 19.22 2.52
N ALA A 202 -7.84 19.97 1.64
CA ALA A 202 -7.39 19.45 0.36
C ALA A 202 -6.40 18.30 0.52
N GLU A 203 -5.40 18.46 1.41
CA GLU A 203 -4.43 17.40 1.73
C GLU A 203 -5.14 16.16 2.29
N PHE A 204 -6.04 16.32 3.27
CA PHE A 204 -6.78 15.21 3.86
C PHE A 204 -7.62 14.44 2.82
N LEU A 205 -8.24 15.16 1.88
CA LEU A 205 -9.03 14.56 0.81
C LEU A 205 -8.18 14.02 -0.36
N CYS A 206 -6.90 14.36 -0.43
CA CYS A 206 -5.91 13.69 -1.27
C CYS A 206 -5.38 12.43 -0.58
N SER A 207 -4.91 12.57 0.67
CA SER A 207 -4.37 11.51 1.52
C SER A 207 -4.55 11.87 3.00
N ALA A 208 -5.39 11.10 3.70
CA ALA A 208 -5.57 11.23 5.15
C ALA A 208 -4.26 10.90 5.91
N GLU A 209 -3.44 9.97 5.39
CA GLU A 209 -2.15 9.61 5.97
C GLU A 209 -1.16 10.78 5.92
N VAL A 210 -1.03 11.44 4.76
CA VAL A 210 -0.10 12.60 4.61
C VAL A 210 -0.59 13.78 5.44
N ALA A 211 -1.90 14.02 5.54
CA ALA A 211 -2.44 15.05 6.44
C ALA A 211 -2.12 14.76 7.93
N ALA A 212 -2.24 13.50 8.35
CA ALA A 212 -1.91 13.09 9.71
C ALA A 212 -0.41 13.23 10.01
N LEU A 213 0.46 12.74 9.14
CA LEU A 213 1.91 12.88 9.27
C LEU A 213 2.36 14.35 9.21
N LEU A 214 1.70 15.18 8.38
CA LEU A 214 1.96 16.61 8.33
C LEU A 214 1.67 17.26 9.68
N THR A 215 0.58 16.86 10.34
CA THR A 215 0.23 17.34 11.68
C THR A 215 1.31 16.98 12.69
N VAL A 216 1.83 15.74 12.64
CA VAL A 216 2.93 15.27 13.50
C VAL A 216 4.21 16.08 13.26
N VAL A 217 4.61 16.24 12.00
CA VAL A 217 5.81 17.00 11.62
C VAL A 217 5.67 18.48 11.97
N ALA A 218 4.50 19.07 11.74
CA ALA A 218 4.21 20.45 12.14
C ALA A 218 4.23 20.63 13.66
N GLY A 219 3.76 19.66 14.42
CA GLY A 219 3.86 19.64 15.88
C GLY A 219 5.31 19.56 16.36
N ALA A 220 6.11 18.66 15.80
CA ALA A 220 7.54 18.56 16.10
C ALA A 220 8.29 19.85 15.74
N ALA A 221 8.00 20.44 14.58
CA ALA A 221 8.51 21.73 14.15
C ALA A 221 8.11 22.86 15.10
N PHE A 222 6.85 22.89 15.55
CA PHE A 222 6.38 23.87 16.53
C PHE A 222 7.15 23.78 17.84
N VAL A 223 7.26 22.58 18.42
CA VAL A 223 7.99 22.33 19.67
C VAL A 223 9.45 22.72 19.54
N LEU A 224 10.13 22.28 18.47
CA LEU A 224 11.52 22.64 18.21
C LEU A 224 11.70 24.14 18.04
N GLY A 225 10.76 24.82 17.38
CA GLY A 225 10.74 26.27 17.24
C GLY A 225 10.64 27.01 18.58
N LEU A 226 9.88 26.49 19.55
CA LEU A 226 9.79 27.09 20.89
C LEU A 226 11.10 27.03 21.67
N PHE A 227 11.93 26.00 21.42
CA PHE A 227 13.24 25.84 22.07
C PHE A 227 14.35 26.64 21.40
N LEU A 228 14.33 26.76 20.06
CA LEU A 228 15.43 27.37 19.31
C LEU A 228 15.26 28.88 19.07
N PHE A 229 14.03 29.38 19.05
CA PHE A 229 13.73 30.79 18.80
C PHE A 229 13.31 31.52 20.08
N CYS A 230 13.72 32.79 20.20
CA CYS A 230 13.47 33.64 21.35
C CYS A 230 12.81 34.96 20.93
N GLY A 231 12.31 35.73 21.90
CA GLY A 231 11.78 37.07 21.68
C GLY A 231 10.51 37.12 20.82
N ASP A 232 10.46 38.07 19.89
CA ASP A 232 9.29 38.31 19.03
C ASP A 232 8.94 37.13 18.14
N LEU A 233 9.94 36.43 17.62
CA LEU A 233 9.72 35.27 16.76
C LEU A 233 9.00 34.15 17.53
N ARG A 234 9.41 33.88 18.78
CA ARG A 234 8.72 32.92 19.65
C ARG A 234 7.28 33.36 19.93
N ARG A 235 7.05 34.65 20.18
CA ARG A 235 5.69 35.20 20.37
C ARG A 235 4.81 34.99 19.14
N ARG A 236 5.34 35.22 17.94
CA ARG A 236 4.63 34.99 16.67
C ARG A 236 4.37 33.51 16.40
N ILE A 237 5.30 32.63 16.80
CA ILE A 237 5.10 31.19 16.73
C ILE A 237 3.95 30.77 17.64
N VAL A 238 3.96 31.20 18.91
CA VAL A 238 2.89 30.87 19.87
C VAL A 238 1.54 31.47 19.44
N SER A 239 1.53 32.67 18.86
CA SER A 239 0.28 33.31 18.43
C SER A 239 -0.43 32.58 17.30
N MET A 240 0.25 31.67 16.57
CA MET A 240 -0.37 30.87 15.52
C MET A 240 -1.27 29.75 16.06
N VAL A 241 -1.12 29.37 17.33
CA VAL A 241 -1.82 28.20 17.91
C VAL A 241 -3.33 28.31 17.77
N ILE A 242 -3.93 29.46 18.12
CA ILE A 242 -5.39 29.65 18.06
C ILE A 242 -5.89 29.65 16.60
N PRO A 243 -5.34 30.46 15.68
CA PRO A 243 -5.70 30.39 14.26
C PRO A 243 -5.54 29.00 13.64
N SER A 244 -4.45 28.28 13.96
CA SER A 244 -4.23 26.91 13.48
C SER A 244 -5.25 25.94 14.04
N ALA A 245 -5.55 26.00 15.34
CA ALA A 245 -6.57 25.16 15.96
C ALA A 245 -7.94 25.40 15.31
N LEU A 246 -8.30 26.67 15.03
CA LEU A 246 -9.53 26.99 14.32
C LEU A 246 -9.52 26.43 12.89
N ALA A 247 -8.38 26.44 12.19
CA ALA A 247 -8.25 25.84 10.88
C ALA A 247 -8.48 24.31 10.91
N TYR A 248 -7.95 23.62 11.92
CA TYR A 248 -8.23 22.19 12.15
C TYR A 248 -9.70 21.93 12.47
N VAL A 249 -10.36 22.79 13.25
CA VAL A 249 -11.80 22.68 13.52
C VAL A 249 -12.60 22.83 12.22
N ILE A 250 -12.28 23.82 11.39
CA ILE A 250 -12.94 24.03 10.10
C ILE A 250 -12.73 22.81 9.19
N MET A 251 -11.50 22.30 9.10
CA MET A 251 -11.19 21.08 8.36
C MET A 251 -12.02 19.90 8.89
N ALA A 252 -12.01 19.65 10.20
CA ALA A 252 -12.74 18.55 10.83
C ALA A 252 -14.25 18.62 10.57
N VAL A 253 -14.83 19.82 10.57
CA VAL A 253 -16.24 20.04 10.20
C VAL A 253 -16.46 19.73 8.72
N ALA A 254 -15.57 20.22 7.83
CA ALA A 254 -15.67 20.01 6.39
C ALA A 254 -15.54 18.51 6.00
N VAL A 255 -14.65 17.77 6.66
CA VAL A 255 -14.43 16.33 6.42
C VAL A 255 -15.21 15.45 7.40
N SER A 256 -16.15 16.00 8.16
CA SER A 256 -16.88 15.27 9.20
C SER A 256 -17.61 14.01 8.69
N PRO A 257 -18.17 13.95 7.47
CA PRO A 257 -18.75 12.71 6.94
C PRO A 257 -17.71 11.61 6.72
N TYR A 258 -16.50 11.99 6.28
CA TYR A 258 -15.37 11.06 6.16
C TYR A 258 -14.98 10.58 7.55
N LEU A 259 -14.72 11.50 8.49
CA LEU A 259 -14.29 11.14 9.85
C LEU A 259 -15.32 10.25 10.55
N TYR A 260 -16.60 10.49 10.34
CA TYR A 260 -17.68 9.64 10.84
C TYR A 260 -17.62 8.23 10.24
N ALA A 261 -17.48 8.11 8.90
CA ALA A 261 -17.33 6.80 8.26
C ALA A 261 -16.07 6.05 8.75
N MET A 262 -14.97 6.78 8.94
CA MET A 262 -13.67 6.26 9.39
C MET A 262 -13.70 5.79 10.84
N LEU A 263 -14.26 6.58 11.74
CA LEU A 263 -14.17 6.31 13.18
C LEU A 263 -15.35 5.48 13.71
N ALA A 264 -16.55 5.65 13.17
CA ALA A 264 -17.74 5.01 13.72
C ALA A 264 -17.96 3.57 13.21
N HIS A 265 -17.46 3.22 12.02
CA HIS A 265 -17.80 1.95 11.37
C HIS A 265 -16.64 0.97 11.24
N SER A 266 -15.39 1.42 11.28
CA SER A 266 -14.24 0.55 11.01
C SER A 266 -12.98 1.16 11.59
N PHE A 267 -12.50 0.77 12.76
CA PHE A 267 -11.17 1.18 13.23
C PHE A 267 -10.22 -0.02 13.21
N PRO A 268 -9.14 -0.01 12.41
CA PRO A 268 -8.16 -1.08 12.44
C PRO A 268 -7.38 -1.03 13.76
N HIS A 269 -7.51 -2.08 14.56
CA HIS A 269 -6.86 -2.19 15.87
C HIS A 269 -5.39 -2.62 15.78
N GLU A 270 -4.98 -3.09 14.61
CA GLU A 270 -3.60 -3.45 14.27
C GLU A 270 -3.19 -2.70 13.00
N PRO A 271 -1.89 -2.46 12.78
CA PRO A 271 -1.39 -1.86 11.56
C PRO A 271 -1.89 -2.62 10.32
N ILE A 272 -2.53 -1.92 9.37
CA ILE A 272 -2.95 -2.49 8.07
C ILE A 272 -1.73 -3.04 7.33
N TRP A 273 -0.63 -2.30 7.43
CA TRP A 273 0.66 -2.61 6.86
C TRP A 273 1.73 -2.54 7.94
N SER A 274 2.77 -3.37 7.83
CA SER A 274 3.83 -3.44 8.83
C SER A 274 4.72 -2.19 8.79
N PRO A 275 4.75 -1.34 9.84
CA PRO A 275 5.63 -0.18 9.85
C PRO A 275 7.12 -0.56 9.75
N GLU A 276 7.49 -1.77 10.15
CA GLU A 276 8.86 -2.30 9.99
C GLU A 276 9.21 -2.54 8.52
N LEU A 277 8.29 -3.07 7.71
CA LEU A 277 8.58 -3.38 6.30
C LEU A 277 8.67 -2.13 5.42
N PHE A 278 8.03 -1.04 5.81
CA PHE A 278 7.98 0.23 5.06
C PHE A 278 8.79 1.31 5.81
N SER A 279 10.09 1.06 5.93
CA SER A 279 11.05 1.82 6.72
C SER A 279 12.35 2.00 5.97
N ALA A 280 12.83 3.25 5.87
CA ALA A 280 14.01 3.60 5.10
C ALA A 280 15.23 2.75 5.49
N ASP A 281 15.91 2.19 4.48
CA ASP A 281 17.17 1.50 4.68
C ASP A 281 18.32 2.52 4.77
N LEU A 282 19.24 2.31 5.71
CA LEU A 282 20.38 3.20 5.91
C LEU A 282 21.26 3.30 4.65
N LEU A 283 21.40 2.21 3.89
CA LEU A 283 22.13 2.22 2.62
C LEU A 283 21.31 2.87 1.50
N GLY A 284 19.98 2.87 1.60
CA GLY A 284 19.07 3.50 0.64
C GLY A 284 19.32 5.00 0.48
N PHE A 285 19.70 5.71 1.54
CA PHE A 285 20.05 7.14 1.46
C PHE A 285 21.20 7.44 0.48
N LEU A 286 22.08 6.47 0.23
CA LEU A 286 23.27 6.61 -0.62
C LEU A 286 23.18 5.85 -1.94
N LEU A 287 22.43 4.74 -1.98
CA LEU A 287 22.36 3.87 -3.14
C LEU A 287 21.11 4.16 -3.97
N PRO A 288 21.26 4.59 -5.23
CA PRO A 288 20.12 4.83 -6.09
C PRO A 288 19.44 3.52 -6.49
N THR A 289 18.13 3.57 -6.61
CA THR A 289 17.29 2.48 -7.11
C THR A 289 16.98 2.67 -8.59
N GLU A 290 16.33 1.68 -9.20
CA GLU A 290 15.96 1.70 -10.62
C GLU A 290 15.01 2.85 -11.01
N THR A 291 14.40 3.53 -10.05
CA THR A 291 13.64 4.78 -10.26
C THR A 291 14.53 5.92 -10.75
N ASN A 292 15.81 5.91 -10.41
CA ASN A 292 16.81 6.87 -10.86
C ASN A 292 17.71 6.28 -11.96
N TRP A 293 18.15 7.10 -12.90
CA TRP A 293 18.96 6.68 -14.05
C TRP A 293 20.25 5.97 -13.62
N ILE A 294 20.99 6.53 -12.65
CA ILE A 294 22.24 5.93 -12.15
C ILE A 294 21.98 4.55 -11.53
N GLY A 295 20.85 4.37 -10.84
CA GLY A 295 20.46 3.10 -10.22
C GLY A 295 20.10 1.99 -11.21
N THR A 296 19.96 2.31 -12.50
CA THR A 296 19.75 1.29 -13.55
C THR A 296 21.01 0.47 -13.89
N ALA A 297 22.17 0.85 -13.34
CA ALA A 297 23.39 0.08 -13.55
C ALA A 297 23.39 -1.23 -12.73
N ARG A 298 23.92 -2.31 -13.34
CA ARG A 298 23.90 -3.67 -12.75
C ARG A 298 24.40 -3.78 -11.30
N PRO A 299 25.49 -3.09 -10.88
CA PRO A 299 25.95 -3.17 -9.50
C PRO A 299 24.92 -2.65 -8.49
N PHE A 300 24.22 -1.55 -8.81
CA PHE A 300 23.20 -0.98 -7.92
C PHE A 300 21.96 -1.87 -7.84
N ILE A 301 21.51 -2.42 -8.97
CA ILE A 301 20.41 -3.40 -8.99
C ILE A 301 20.75 -4.60 -8.12
N ALA A 302 21.97 -5.14 -8.21
CA ALA A 302 22.39 -6.27 -7.39
C ALA A 302 22.41 -5.96 -5.89
N LEU A 303 22.84 -4.75 -5.50
CA LEU A 303 22.91 -4.32 -4.10
C LEU A 303 21.55 -3.98 -3.49
N THR A 304 20.62 -3.45 -4.30
CA THR A 304 19.29 -3.00 -3.85
C THR A 304 18.22 -4.07 -3.99
N ARG A 305 18.56 -5.23 -4.59
CA ARG A 305 17.66 -6.37 -4.79
C ARG A 305 17.14 -6.96 -3.48
N ASP A 306 18.01 -7.05 -2.47
CA ASP A 306 17.71 -7.72 -1.19
C ASP A 306 17.08 -6.77 -0.16
N TYR A 307 16.74 -5.54 -0.55
CA TYR A 307 16.01 -4.61 0.32
C TYR A 307 14.59 -5.15 0.54
N HIS A 308 14.08 -5.00 1.77
CA HIS A 308 12.76 -5.53 2.15
C HIS A 308 11.58 -4.80 1.47
N GLU A 309 11.77 -3.52 1.13
CA GLU A 309 10.76 -2.69 0.49
C GLU A 309 10.53 -3.06 -0.98
N ILE A 310 9.29 -2.91 -1.44
CA ILE A 310 8.97 -2.92 -2.87
C ILE A 310 9.54 -1.65 -3.53
N LEU A 311 9.82 -1.69 -4.83
CA LEU A 311 10.51 -0.58 -5.52
C LEU A 311 9.77 0.77 -5.40
N GLN A 312 8.45 0.72 -5.32
CA GLN A 312 7.56 1.89 -5.20
C GLN A 312 7.65 2.58 -3.83
N GLU A 313 8.23 1.90 -2.84
CA GLU A 313 8.39 2.36 -1.47
C GLU A 313 9.82 2.88 -1.21
N LYS A 314 10.77 2.61 -2.11
CA LYS A 314 12.19 3.02 -1.97
C LYS A 314 12.41 4.49 -2.32
N GLY A 315 11.82 5.37 -1.52
CA GLY A 315 11.82 6.81 -1.70
C GLY A 315 12.95 7.55 -0.98
N GLU A 316 13.87 6.86 -0.31
CA GLU A 316 14.82 7.44 0.64
C GLU A 316 16.14 7.97 0.04
N TYR A 317 16.43 7.66 -1.22
CA TYR A 317 17.70 8.02 -1.87
C TYR A 317 17.93 9.53 -1.93
N LEU A 318 18.99 10.02 -1.27
CA LEU A 318 19.40 11.43 -1.31
C LEU A 318 20.58 11.63 -2.26
N GLY A 319 21.49 10.66 -2.29
CA GLY A 319 22.73 10.74 -3.06
C GLY A 319 23.74 11.74 -2.50
N ILE A 320 24.98 11.61 -2.96
CA ILE A 320 26.11 12.40 -2.45
C ILE A 320 25.94 13.91 -2.72
N ALA A 321 25.30 14.28 -3.84
CA ALA A 321 25.13 15.68 -4.24
C ALA A 321 24.19 16.46 -3.29
N LEU A 322 23.05 15.87 -2.92
CA LEU A 322 22.13 16.51 -1.95
C LEU A 322 22.73 16.49 -0.54
N LEU A 323 23.39 15.41 -0.14
CA LEU A 323 24.09 15.34 1.15
C LEU A 323 25.21 16.40 1.26
N ALA A 324 25.98 16.62 0.20
CA ALA A 324 26.97 17.68 0.14
C ALA A 324 26.35 19.07 0.27
N THR A 325 25.14 19.26 -0.27
CA THR A 325 24.38 20.52 -0.14
C THR A 325 23.89 20.74 1.29
N VAL A 326 23.39 19.69 1.95
CA VAL A 326 23.02 19.72 3.38
C VAL A 326 24.23 20.03 4.26
N GLU A 327 25.38 19.41 3.99
CA GLU A 327 26.63 19.69 4.72
C GLU A 327 27.14 21.13 4.47
N ALA A 328 27.06 21.62 3.24
CA ALA A 328 27.38 23.01 2.91
C ALA A 328 26.48 23.99 3.67
N TYR A 329 25.18 23.68 3.78
CA TYR A 329 24.24 24.45 4.57
C TYR A 329 24.59 24.43 6.06
N ARG A 330 24.91 23.26 6.63
CA ARG A 330 25.34 23.11 8.02
C ARG A 330 26.55 23.97 8.33
N ARG A 331 27.62 23.89 7.53
CA ARG A 331 28.84 24.67 7.74
C ARG A 331 28.59 26.19 7.78
N ARG A 332 27.65 26.67 6.98
CA ARG A 332 27.34 28.11 6.86
C ARG A 332 26.32 28.59 7.90
N ASN A 333 25.32 27.77 8.23
CA ASN A 333 24.12 28.22 8.95
C ASN A 333 23.97 27.61 10.35
N TRP A 334 24.85 26.70 10.79
CA TRP A 334 24.74 26.05 12.11
C TRP A 334 24.79 27.02 13.30
N ALA A 335 25.46 28.16 13.15
CA ALA A 335 25.47 29.19 14.20
C ALA A 335 24.09 29.84 14.41
N SER A 336 23.25 29.88 13.36
CA SER A 336 21.93 30.50 13.41
C SER A 336 20.86 29.54 13.96
N SER A 337 19.89 30.07 14.71
CA SER A 337 18.74 29.27 15.18
C SER A 337 17.95 28.65 14.03
N THR A 338 17.80 29.37 12.91
CA THR A 338 17.11 28.87 11.72
C THR A 338 17.85 27.69 11.08
N GLY A 339 19.17 27.78 10.98
CA GLY A 339 19.98 26.68 10.46
C GLY A 339 19.93 25.44 11.35
N LYS A 340 20.00 25.61 12.67
CA LYS A 340 19.78 24.51 13.63
C LYS A 340 18.39 23.92 13.49
N PHE A 341 17.36 24.76 13.38
CA PHE A 341 15.97 24.34 13.23
C PHE A 341 15.78 23.45 12.00
N MET A 342 16.22 23.89 10.82
CA MET A 342 16.12 23.12 9.57
C MET A 342 16.84 21.77 9.66
N LEU A 343 18.06 21.76 10.22
CA LEU A 343 18.88 20.55 10.26
C LEU A 343 18.44 19.55 11.34
N LEU A 344 18.04 20.03 12.51
CA LEU A 344 17.53 19.17 13.58
C LEU A 344 16.16 18.59 13.22
N LEU A 345 15.30 19.36 12.55
CA LEU A 345 14.03 18.85 12.03
C LEU A 345 14.26 17.81 10.93
N LEU A 346 15.17 18.08 9.99
CA LEU A 346 15.56 17.10 8.95
C LEU A 346 16.09 15.82 9.58
N LEU A 347 16.99 15.93 10.56
CA LEU A 347 17.55 14.78 11.27
C LEU A 347 16.46 13.97 12.00
N LEU A 348 15.54 14.65 12.69
CA LEU A 348 14.42 14.01 13.38
C LEU A 348 13.52 13.24 12.41
N ILE A 349 13.21 13.83 11.25
CA ILE A 349 12.41 13.21 10.20
C ILE A 349 13.13 11.99 9.62
N VAL A 350 14.42 12.10 9.29
CA VAL A 350 15.21 10.99 8.74
C VAL A 350 15.30 9.83 9.74
N ILE A 351 15.56 10.11 11.01
CA ILE A 351 15.58 9.09 12.07
C ILE A 351 14.21 8.42 12.22
N ALA A 352 13.14 9.19 12.14
CA ALA A 352 11.78 8.66 12.21
C ALA A 352 11.42 7.83 10.96
N ALA A 353 11.91 8.22 9.78
CA ALA A 353 11.68 7.49 8.52
C ALA A 353 12.36 6.12 8.46
N MET A 354 13.44 5.92 9.23
CA MET A 354 14.06 4.60 9.43
C MET A 354 13.16 3.63 10.23
N GLY A 355 12.04 4.12 10.77
CA GLY A 355 11.00 3.31 11.39
C GLY A 355 11.42 2.62 12.68
N PRO A 356 10.72 1.55 13.10
CA PRO A 356 10.87 0.98 14.44
C PRO A 356 12.18 0.22 14.64
N LEU A 357 12.77 -0.31 13.57
CA LEU A 357 14.05 -1.04 13.58
C LEU A 357 14.92 -0.51 12.44
N VAL A 358 16.22 -0.33 12.69
CA VAL A 358 17.15 0.09 11.62
C VAL A 358 17.30 -1.04 10.60
N HIS A 359 17.16 -0.75 9.32
CA HIS A 359 17.56 -1.64 8.23
C HIS A 359 18.91 -1.23 7.64
N VAL A 360 19.79 -2.20 7.40
CA VAL A 360 21.06 -2.00 6.68
C VAL A 360 21.21 -3.07 5.61
N GLY A 361 21.04 -2.68 4.35
CA GLY A 361 21.10 -3.61 3.22
C GLY A 361 20.08 -4.75 3.35
N GLY A 362 18.87 -4.41 3.78
CA GLY A 362 17.80 -5.35 4.07
C GLY A 362 18.00 -6.15 5.36
N ARG A 363 19.01 -5.91 6.19
CA ARG A 363 19.14 -6.62 7.47
C ARG A 363 18.57 -5.79 8.61
N VAL A 364 17.66 -6.39 9.35
CA VAL A 364 17.04 -5.79 10.54
C VAL A 364 18.08 -5.68 11.67
N GLY A 365 18.18 -4.49 12.26
CA GLY A 365 19.13 -4.12 13.29
C GLY A 365 18.46 -3.80 14.62
N VAL A 366 18.89 -2.70 15.26
CA VAL A 366 18.45 -2.31 16.60
C VAL A 366 17.17 -1.46 16.57
N ALA A 367 16.45 -1.45 17.68
CA ALA A 367 15.26 -0.64 17.85
C ALA A 367 15.55 0.86 17.85
N MET A 368 14.66 1.61 17.22
CA MET A 368 14.74 3.06 17.00
C MET A 368 13.58 3.79 17.72
N PRO A 369 13.63 5.12 17.86
CA PRO A 369 12.59 5.88 18.57
C PRO A 369 11.16 5.64 18.04
N TRP A 370 11.00 5.36 16.75
CA TRP A 370 9.69 5.06 16.16
C TRP A 370 9.07 3.76 16.71
N ALA A 371 9.83 2.87 17.34
CA ALA A 371 9.28 1.68 18.01
C ALA A 371 8.33 2.01 19.17
N ILE A 372 8.39 3.25 19.67
CA ILE A 372 7.45 3.78 20.66
C ILE A 372 6.23 4.37 19.94
N VAL A 373 6.47 5.13 18.87
CA VAL A 373 5.41 5.78 18.07
C VAL A 373 4.49 4.74 17.44
N SER A 374 5.05 3.64 16.95
CA SER A 374 4.30 2.52 16.36
C SER A 374 3.36 1.81 17.33
N LYS A 375 3.46 2.08 18.64
CA LYS A 375 2.54 1.57 19.67
C LYS A 375 1.39 2.53 19.99
N LEU A 376 1.45 3.78 19.51
CA LEU A 376 0.39 4.75 19.75
C LEU A 376 -0.79 4.49 18.81
N PRO A 377 -2.04 4.55 19.30
CA PRO A 377 -3.22 4.39 18.44
C PRO A 377 -3.20 5.41 17.30
N ILE A 378 -3.72 5.02 16.12
CA ILE A 378 -3.73 5.81 14.87
C ILE A 378 -2.34 5.94 14.25
N LEU A 379 -1.32 6.37 15.01
CA LEU A 379 0.06 6.50 14.51
C LEU A 379 0.72 5.16 14.20
N SER A 380 0.23 4.06 14.80
CA SER A 380 0.60 2.70 14.45
C SER A 380 0.27 2.34 12.99
N GLN A 381 -0.64 3.08 12.34
CA GLN A 381 -1.03 2.88 10.95
C GLN A 381 -0.12 3.63 9.97
N ALA A 382 0.66 4.61 10.45
CA ALA A 382 1.47 5.45 9.58
C ALA A 382 2.75 4.74 9.17
N LEU A 383 3.06 4.78 7.87
CA LEU A 383 4.27 4.18 7.33
C LEU A 383 5.47 5.13 7.46
N PRO A 384 6.55 4.73 8.16
CA PRO A 384 7.72 5.59 8.40
C PRO A 384 8.31 6.21 7.13
N ILE A 385 8.43 5.43 6.06
CA ILE A 385 9.06 5.86 4.82
C ILE A 385 8.39 7.10 4.19
N ARG A 386 7.09 7.30 4.44
CA ARG A 386 6.32 8.49 4.02
C ARG A 386 6.88 9.81 4.54
N LEU A 387 7.59 9.77 5.66
CA LEU A 387 8.23 10.94 6.25
C LEU A 387 9.31 11.54 5.34
N MET A 388 9.86 10.76 4.40
CA MET A 388 10.85 11.25 3.43
C MET A 388 10.31 12.39 2.56
N LEU A 389 8.99 12.46 2.34
CA LEU A 389 8.32 13.62 1.73
C LEU A 389 8.75 14.94 2.39
N TYR A 390 8.67 15.01 3.72
CA TYR A 390 9.00 16.24 4.47
C TYR A 390 10.51 16.47 4.52
N ALA A 391 11.31 15.41 4.51
CA ALA A 391 12.77 15.51 4.38
C ALA A 391 13.15 16.17 3.05
N PHE A 392 12.54 15.76 1.93
CA PHE A 392 12.78 16.40 0.64
C PHE A 392 12.30 17.84 0.58
N LEU A 393 11.21 18.19 1.27
CA LEU A 393 10.79 19.60 1.36
C LEU A 393 11.83 20.46 2.06
N LEU A 394 12.40 19.98 3.17
CA LEU A 394 13.48 20.67 3.88
C LEU A 394 14.75 20.76 3.01
N ILE A 395 15.13 19.66 2.35
CA ILE A 395 16.29 19.62 1.46
C ILE A 395 16.11 20.57 0.27
N ALA A 396 14.90 20.69 -0.28
CA ALA A 396 14.57 21.65 -1.33
C ALA A 396 14.81 23.10 -0.88
N VAL A 397 14.31 23.48 0.29
CA VAL A 397 14.51 24.82 0.86
C VAL A 397 16.00 25.05 1.17
N ILE A 398 16.68 24.07 1.79
CA ILE A 398 18.11 24.11 2.06
C ILE A 398 18.91 24.33 0.77
N THR A 399 18.59 23.58 -0.29
CA THR A 399 19.25 23.68 -1.59
C THR A 399 19.08 25.06 -2.18
N ALA A 400 17.86 25.60 -2.18
CA ALA A 400 17.59 26.95 -2.66
C ALA A 400 18.40 28.00 -1.87
N VAL A 401 18.44 27.90 -0.54
CA VAL A 401 19.19 28.85 0.31
C VAL A 401 20.70 28.77 0.08
N VAL A 402 21.27 27.56 -0.06
CA VAL A 402 22.70 27.38 -0.36
C VAL A 402 23.04 28.05 -1.68
N PHE A 403 22.26 27.83 -2.74
CA PHE A 403 22.55 28.36 -4.07
C PHE A 403 22.34 29.88 -4.17
N ALA A 404 21.34 30.41 -3.46
CA ALA A 404 21.09 31.84 -3.37
C ALA A 404 22.23 32.59 -2.66
N SER A 405 22.75 32.03 -1.56
CA SER A 405 23.82 32.64 -0.76
C SER A 405 25.24 32.36 -1.26
N TRP A 406 25.42 31.43 -2.20
CA TRP A 406 26.75 31.04 -2.67
C TRP A 406 27.40 32.13 -3.52
N SER A 407 28.62 32.54 -3.19
CA SER A 407 29.40 33.56 -3.93
C SER A 407 30.16 33.02 -5.16
N ALA A 408 30.04 31.73 -5.48
CA ALA A 408 30.71 31.16 -6.65
C ALA A 408 30.16 31.73 -7.96
N GLY A 409 31.01 31.75 -9.00
CA GLY A 409 30.62 32.17 -10.35
C GLY A 409 29.49 31.30 -10.92
N ALA A 410 28.72 31.88 -11.85
CA ALA A 410 27.53 31.24 -12.42
C ALA A 410 27.80 29.84 -12.99
N GLY A 411 28.93 29.64 -13.67
CA GLY A 411 29.31 28.33 -14.22
C GLY A 411 29.43 27.23 -13.16
N VAL A 412 30.02 27.53 -12.01
CA VAL A 412 30.15 26.56 -10.90
C VAL A 412 28.79 26.24 -10.30
N LYS A 413 27.92 27.24 -10.14
CA LYS A 413 26.53 27.03 -9.70
C LYS A 413 25.77 26.15 -10.69
N TRP A 414 25.86 26.41 -11.98
CA TRP A 414 25.21 25.60 -13.00
C TRP A 414 25.72 24.17 -13.01
N LEU A 415 27.03 23.96 -12.89
CA LEU A 415 27.61 22.61 -12.78
C LEU A 415 27.13 21.87 -11.52
N ALA A 416 27.08 22.55 -10.38
CA ALA A 416 26.57 21.95 -9.14
C ALA A 416 25.06 21.63 -9.22
N ALA A 417 24.26 22.52 -9.81
CA ALA A 417 22.84 22.27 -10.06
C ALA A 417 22.64 21.08 -11.01
N ALA A 418 23.42 21.02 -12.09
CA ALA A 418 23.41 19.90 -13.02
C ALA A 418 23.82 18.59 -12.34
N ALA A 419 24.82 18.61 -11.45
CA ALA A 419 25.23 17.44 -10.68
C ALA A 419 24.10 16.93 -9.76
N ILE A 420 23.35 17.83 -9.11
CA ILE A 420 22.16 17.47 -8.32
C ILE A 420 21.10 16.84 -9.23
N ILE A 421 20.73 17.52 -10.32
CA ILE A 421 19.69 17.04 -11.25
C ILE A 421 20.08 15.67 -11.83
N VAL A 422 21.32 15.48 -12.25
CA VAL A 422 21.83 14.20 -12.76
C VAL A 422 21.81 13.12 -11.68
N SER A 423 22.14 13.47 -10.43
CA SER A 423 22.17 12.50 -9.32
C SER A 423 20.82 11.88 -9.01
N ILE A 424 19.73 12.63 -9.21
CA ILE A 424 18.34 12.19 -8.99
C ILE A 424 17.56 12.02 -10.30
N LEU A 425 18.23 12.05 -11.46
CA LEU A 425 17.56 11.99 -12.75
C LEU A 425 16.71 10.70 -12.83
N PRO A 426 15.47 10.76 -13.33
CA PRO A 426 14.61 9.59 -13.43
C PRO A 426 15.15 8.57 -14.44
N ASN A 427 14.70 7.32 -14.29
CA ASN A 427 14.95 6.26 -15.25
C ASN A 427 14.57 6.71 -16.68
N PRO A 428 15.49 6.66 -17.66
CA PRO A 428 15.22 7.14 -19.01
C PRO A 428 14.35 6.19 -19.84
N ARG A 429 14.13 4.95 -19.38
CA ARG A 429 13.34 3.94 -20.10
C ARG A 429 11.87 4.26 -19.97
N ALA A 430 11.24 4.68 -21.06
CA ALA A 430 9.81 5.04 -21.06
C ALA A 430 8.89 3.88 -20.61
N SER A 431 9.26 2.63 -20.92
CA SER A 431 8.51 1.44 -20.50
C SER A 431 8.62 1.13 -19.00
N PHE A 432 9.51 1.80 -18.27
CA PHE A 432 9.62 1.65 -16.82
C PHE A 432 8.48 2.40 -16.11
N TRP A 433 8.05 3.53 -16.66
CA TRP A 433 7.05 4.41 -16.04
C TRP A 433 5.61 4.06 -16.39
N VAL A 434 5.38 3.13 -17.33
CA VAL A 434 4.04 2.78 -17.78
C VAL A 434 3.85 1.28 -17.88
N SER A 435 2.64 0.84 -17.58
CA SER A 435 2.24 -0.56 -17.72
C SER A 435 1.06 -0.70 -18.69
N PRO A 436 1.00 -1.81 -19.47
CA PRO A 436 -0.13 -2.06 -20.34
C PRO A 436 -1.37 -2.42 -19.51
N ILE A 437 -2.52 -1.86 -19.90
CA ILE A 437 -3.82 -2.27 -19.37
C ILE A 437 -4.47 -3.28 -20.30
N ASN A 438 -4.34 -4.54 -19.92
CA ASN A 438 -4.85 -5.66 -20.70
C ASN A 438 -6.33 -5.90 -20.38
N LEU A 439 -7.21 -4.99 -20.82
CA LEU A 439 -8.66 -5.21 -20.72
C LEU A 439 -9.11 -6.23 -21.79
N PRO A 440 -9.67 -7.40 -21.41
CA PRO A 440 -10.18 -8.36 -22.38
C PRO A 440 -11.20 -7.74 -23.35
N PRO A 441 -11.16 -8.08 -24.66
CA PRO A 441 -12.14 -7.58 -25.63
C PRO A 441 -13.58 -7.89 -25.24
N PHE A 442 -13.82 -8.95 -24.47
CA PHE A 442 -15.10 -9.25 -23.84
C PHE A 442 -15.74 -8.05 -23.12
N PHE A 443 -14.97 -7.32 -22.31
CA PHE A 443 -15.45 -6.13 -21.59
C PHE A 443 -15.52 -4.90 -22.49
N ARG A 444 -14.57 -4.74 -23.42
CA ARG A 444 -14.53 -3.59 -24.34
C ARG A 444 -15.71 -3.60 -25.32
N SER A 445 -16.10 -4.76 -25.82
CA SER A 445 -17.15 -4.94 -26.83
C SER A 445 -18.54 -5.17 -26.22
N ASN A 446 -18.71 -4.93 -24.92
CA ASN A 446 -19.97 -5.11 -24.19
C ASN A 446 -20.58 -6.53 -24.24
N GLN A 447 -19.77 -7.55 -24.52
CA GLN A 447 -20.24 -8.93 -24.63
C GLN A 447 -20.69 -9.52 -23.28
N TYR A 448 -20.16 -9.00 -22.18
CA TYR A 448 -20.61 -9.36 -20.82
C TYR A 448 -22.12 -9.20 -20.60
N ARG A 449 -22.76 -8.26 -21.29
CA ARG A 449 -24.22 -8.03 -21.18
C ARG A 449 -25.08 -9.16 -21.73
N GLN A 450 -24.48 -10.07 -22.50
CA GLN A 450 -25.15 -11.27 -23.03
C GLN A 450 -25.02 -12.46 -22.07
N GLN A 451 -24.08 -12.39 -21.12
CA GLN A 451 -23.69 -13.50 -20.26
C GLN A 451 -24.18 -13.32 -18.82
N ILE A 452 -24.26 -12.08 -18.36
CA ILE A 452 -24.72 -11.73 -17.01
C ILE A 452 -25.70 -10.56 -17.04
N LEU A 453 -26.61 -10.52 -16.06
CA LEU A 453 -27.51 -9.40 -15.81
C LEU A 453 -26.84 -8.28 -14.99
N PRO A 454 -27.36 -7.04 -15.03
CA PRO A 454 -26.86 -5.97 -14.17
C PRO A 454 -26.96 -6.33 -12.69
N GLY A 455 -25.88 -6.13 -11.95
CA GLY A 455 -25.81 -6.39 -10.50
C GLY A 455 -25.54 -7.85 -10.13
N GLU A 456 -25.40 -8.76 -11.10
CA GLU A 456 -25.02 -10.15 -10.82
C GLU A 456 -23.63 -10.23 -10.18
N VAL A 457 -23.46 -11.22 -9.31
CA VAL A 457 -22.23 -11.41 -8.54
C VAL A 457 -21.30 -12.32 -9.31
N ILE A 458 -20.11 -11.81 -9.62
CA ILE A 458 -19.07 -12.60 -10.27
C ILE A 458 -17.92 -12.92 -9.31
N LEU A 459 -17.23 -14.03 -9.57
CA LEU A 459 -15.89 -14.30 -9.07
C LEU A 459 -14.89 -14.00 -10.18
N PRO A 460 -14.13 -12.89 -10.09
CA PRO A 460 -13.12 -12.59 -11.08
C PRO A 460 -11.79 -13.32 -10.78
N ILE A 461 -11.17 -13.88 -11.82
CA ILE A 461 -9.84 -14.48 -11.79
C ILE A 461 -9.04 -13.83 -12.93
N PRO A 462 -7.96 -13.06 -12.64
CA PRO A 462 -7.20 -13.06 -11.39
C PRO A 462 -7.91 -12.33 -10.23
N PHE A 463 -7.71 -12.88 -9.03
CA PHE A 463 -8.37 -12.44 -7.80
C PHE A 463 -7.60 -11.32 -7.10
N GLY A 464 -8.32 -10.27 -6.65
CA GLY A 464 -7.76 -9.18 -5.85
C GLY A 464 -6.51 -8.53 -6.48
N ALA A 465 -5.44 -8.40 -5.71
CA ALA A 465 -4.16 -7.78 -6.10
C ALA A 465 -3.36 -8.56 -7.17
N ARG A 466 -3.90 -9.66 -7.71
CA ARG A 466 -3.22 -10.46 -8.76
C ARG A 466 -3.53 -10.00 -10.17
N GLY A 467 -4.52 -9.12 -10.35
CA GLY A 467 -4.94 -8.68 -11.66
C GLY A 467 -5.70 -7.37 -11.63
N ILE A 468 -6.35 -7.09 -12.75
CA ILE A 468 -7.03 -5.81 -12.99
C ILE A 468 -8.55 -5.96 -12.95
N SER A 469 -9.08 -6.93 -12.20
CA SER A 469 -10.51 -7.25 -12.17
C SER A 469 -11.38 -6.09 -11.68
N MET A 470 -10.87 -5.27 -10.74
CA MET A 470 -11.52 -4.01 -10.40
C MET A 470 -11.63 -3.07 -11.59
N TYR A 471 -10.60 -2.99 -12.44
CA TYR A 471 -10.71 -2.20 -13.67
C TYR A 471 -11.73 -2.77 -14.67
N TRP A 472 -11.98 -4.08 -14.70
CA TRP A 472 -13.08 -4.64 -15.50
C TRP A 472 -14.44 -4.08 -15.04
N GLN A 473 -14.69 -4.02 -13.73
CA GLN A 473 -15.89 -3.43 -13.17
C GLN A 473 -15.96 -1.92 -13.47
N ALA A 474 -14.86 -1.19 -13.35
CA ALA A 474 -14.80 0.23 -13.69
C ALA A 474 -15.09 0.48 -15.19
N ALA A 475 -14.47 -0.29 -16.08
CA ALA A 475 -14.63 -0.18 -17.53
C ALA A 475 -16.06 -0.50 -18.01
N THR A 476 -16.80 -1.29 -17.24
CA THR A 476 -18.21 -1.61 -17.51
C THR A 476 -19.19 -0.68 -16.78
N ASN A 477 -18.70 0.42 -16.18
CA ASN A 477 -19.50 1.39 -15.43
C ASN A 477 -20.24 0.73 -14.24
N MET A 478 -19.51 -0.10 -13.49
CA MET A 478 -19.98 -0.82 -12.31
C MET A 478 -21.15 -1.78 -12.60
N TYR A 479 -21.11 -2.47 -13.75
CA TYR A 479 -22.24 -3.28 -14.23
C TYR A 479 -22.58 -4.50 -13.36
N PHE A 480 -21.57 -5.10 -12.74
CA PHE A 480 -21.68 -6.32 -11.95
C PHE A 480 -21.09 -6.10 -10.55
N ARG A 481 -21.35 -7.04 -9.65
CA ARG A 481 -20.80 -7.10 -8.29
C ARG A 481 -19.71 -8.15 -8.21
N MET A 482 -18.75 -8.04 -7.30
CA MET A 482 -17.63 -8.97 -7.19
C MET A 482 -17.57 -9.62 -5.81
N ALA A 483 -17.57 -10.94 -5.78
CA ALA A 483 -17.21 -11.75 -4.61
C ALA A 483 -15.67 -11.77 -4.47
N GLY A 484 -15.11 -10.60 -4.16
CA GLY A 484 -13.69 -10.33 -4.10
C GLY A 484 -13.42 -8.85 -4.35
N GLY A 485 -12.16 -8.44 -4.18
CA GLY A 485 -11.74 -7.07 -4.42
C GLY A 485 -10.29 -6.85 -4.01
N TYR A 486 -9.84 -5.63 -4.20
CA TYR A 486 -8.55 -5.15 -3.68
C TYR A 486 -8.77 -3.74 -3.15
N THR A 487 -8.99 -3.61 -1.85
CA THR A 487 -9.29 -2.33 -1.17
C THR A 487 -8.35 -2.08 0.00
N GLY A 488 -7.18 -2.72 0.03
CA GLY A 488 -6.28 -2.73 1.19
C GLY A 488 -6.77 -3.69 2.28
N LEU A 489 -7.93 -3.42 2.87
CA LEU A 489 -8.56 -4.30 3.86
C LEU A 489 -9.42 -5.38 3.19
N THR A 490 -9.22 -6.63 3.61
CA THR A 490 -10.08 -7.78 3.25
C THR A 490 -11.06 -8.04 4.39
N PRO A 491 -12.37 -8.13 4.16
CA PRO A 491 -13.30 -8.48 5.23
C PRO A 491 -13.01 -9.87 5.79
N PHE A 492 -13.13 -10.03 7.11
CA PHE A 492 -12.69 -11.22 7.82
C PHE A 492 -13.33 -12.51 7.29
N GLU A 493 -14.61 -12.49 6.93
CA GLU A 493 -15.30 -13.66 6.37
C GLU A 493 -14.73 -14.11 5.02
N PHE A 494 -14.13 -13.19 4.23
CA PHE A 494 -13.36 -13.56 3.04
C PHE A 494 -11.97 -14.05 3.44
N GLU A 495 -11.30 -13.36 4.37
CA GLU A 495 -9.96 -13.74 4.83
C GLU A 495 -9.91 -15.16 5.39
N GLN A 496 -10.98 -15.58 6.07
CA GLN A 496 -11.14 -16.91 6.64
C GLN A 496 -11.34 -18.02 5.59
N MET A 497 -11.70 -17.68 4.35
CA MET A 497 -11.96 -18.67 3.30
C MET A 497 -10.64 -19.22 2.74
N PRO A 498 -10.42 -20.55 2.78
CA PRO A 498 -9.23 -21.15 2.16
C PRO A 498 -9.08 -20.82 0.68
N ALA A 499 -10.21 -20.69 -0.04
CA ALA A 499 -10.26 -20.28 -1.44
C ALA A 499 -9.66 -18.89 -1.69
N VAL A 500 -9.74 -17.96 -0.74
CA VAL A 500 -9.11 -16.62 -0.90
C VAL A 500 -7.60 -16.74 -0.85
N GLY A 501 -7.03 -17.51 0.08
CA GLY A 501 -5.59 -17.79 0.12
C GLY A 501 -5.10 -18.47 -1.17
N PHE A 502 -5.86 -19.46 -1.65
CA PHE A 502 -5.60 -20.13 -2.92
C PHE A 502 -5.56 -19.14 -4.09
N LEU A 503 -6.62 -18.35 -4.29
CA LEU A 503 -6.75 -17.46 -5.45
C LEU A 503 -5.85 -16.21 -5.40
N SER A 504 -5.64 -15.63 -4.20
CA SER A 504 -4.88 -14.37 -4.03
C SER A 504 -3.39 -14.57 -3.80
N ARG A 505 -3.00 -15.64 -3.09
CA ARG A 505 -1.61 -15.88 -2.64
C ARG A 505 -0.98 -17.12 -3.27
N GLN A 506 -1.70 -17.85 -4.14
CA GLN A 506 -1.25 -19.12 -4.76
C GLN A 506 -0.84 -20.16 -3.73
N ILE A 507 -1.52 -20.17 -2.59
CA ILE A 507 -1.26 -21.17 -1.56
C ILE A 507 -1.89 -22.50 -2.00
N ASP A 508 -1.23 -23.62 -1.74
CA ASP A 508 -1.79 -24.95 -1.96
C ASP A 508 -3.19 -25.10 -1.31
N LEU A 509 -4.15 -25.75 -1.96
CA LEU A 509 -5.49 -25.91 -1.39
C LEU A 509 -5.96 -27.36 -1.48
N PRO A 510 -6.00 -28.10 -0.35
CA PRO A 510 -6.68 -29.38 -0.29
C PRO A 510 -8.14 -29.23 -0.72
N GLU A 511 -8.63 -30.18 -1.50
CA GLU A 511 -10.04 -30.25 -1.92
C GLU A 511 -10.52 -28.93 -2.59
N ALA A 512 -9.65 -28.31 -3.39
CA ALA A 512 -9.86 -26.98 -3.97
C ALA A 512 -11.21 -26.82 -4.70
N GLY A 513 -11.68 -27.86 -5.39
CA GLY A 513 -12.99 -27.87 -6.04
C GLY A 513 -14.14 -27.67 -5.06
N ASP A 514 -14.15 -28.43 -3.96
CA ASP A 514 -15.22 -28.39 -2.95
C ASP A 514 -15.16 -27.12 -2.09
N GLN A 515 -13.94 -26.67 -1.77
CA GLN A 515 -13.72 -25.36 -1.14
C GLN A 515 -14.23 -24.21 -2.03
N LEU A 516 -14.02 -24.28 -3.34
CA LEU A 516 -14.49 -23.27 -4.29
C LEU A 516 -16.02 -23.31 -4.45
N LYS A 517 -16.65 -24.49 -4.44
CA LYS A 517 -18.12 -24.62 -4.41
C LYS A 517 -18.72 -23.95 -3.18
N ALA A 518 -18.10 -24.16 -2.00
CA ALA A 518 -18.52 -23.51 -0.76
C ALA A 518 -18.36 -21.99 -0.82
N TYR A 519 -17.26 -21.50 -1.37
CA TYR A 519 -17.04 -20.08 -1.61
C TYR A 519 -18.13 -19.48 -2.53
N ILE A 520 -18.37 -20.10 -3.69
CA ILE A 520 -19.37 -19.69 -4.68
C ILE A 520 -20.77 -19.64 -4.05
N ALA A 521 -21.17 -20.71 -3.35
CA ALA A 521 -22.46 -20.79 -2.70
C ALA A 521 -22.66 -19.71 -1.63
N ARG A 522 -21.63 -19.49 -0.80
CA ARG A 522 -21.69 -18.55 0.32
C ARG A 522 -21.80 -17.10 -0.10
N PHE A 523 -21.04 -16.71 -1.13
CA PHE A 523 -21.03 -15.32 -1.62
C PHE A 523 -21.99 -15.10 -2.78
N GLY A 524 -22.81 -16.10 -3.12
CA GLY A 524 -23.86 -15.99 -4.14
C GLY A 524 -23.31 -15.75 -5.55
N VAL A 525 -22.14 -16.31 -5.87
CA VAL A 525 -21.50 -16.15 -7.18
C VAL A 525 -22.35 -16.81 -8.26
N GLN A 526 -22.71 -16.03 -9.29
CA GLN A 526 -23.53 -16.44 -10.42
C GLN A 526 -22.69 -16.68 -11.69
N ALA A 527 -21.50 -16.09 -11.77
CA ALA A 527 -20.56 -16.41 -12.84
C ALA A 527 -19.10 -16.33 -12.36
N VAL A 528 -18.25 -17.22 -12.85
CA VAL A 528 -16.78 -17.10 -12.70
C VAL A 528 -16.20 -16.60 -14.02
N PHE A 529 -15.47 -15.50 -13.97
CA PHE A 529 -14.77 -14.95 -15.14
C PHE A 529 -13.26 -15.18 -14.98
N LEU A 530 -12.70 -16.01 -15.85
CA LEU A 530 -11.27 -16.30 -15.93
C LEU A 530 -10.65 -15.52 -17.10
N ASP A 531 -9.65 -14.68 -16.84
CA ASP A 531 -8.82 -14.12 -17.90
C ASP A 531 -7.96 -15.23 -18.51
N GLU A 532 -8.24 -15.59 -19.77
CA GLU A 532 -7.52 -16.66 -20.47
C GLU A 532 -6.07 -16.28 -20.79
N LYS A 533 -5.71 -14.99 -20.65
CA LYS A 533 -4.34 -14.50 -20.81
C LYS A 533 -3.57 -14.41 -19.49
N ASP A 534 -4.21 -14.67 -18.36
CA ASP A 534 -3.49 -14.79 -17.09
C ASP A 534 -2.44 -15.90 -17.23
N PRO A 535 -1.14 -15.62 -17.02
CA PRO A 535 -0.09 -16.65 -17.05
C PRO A 535 -0.38 -17.82 -16.10
N GLN A 536 -1.22 -17.59 -15.09
CA GLN A 536 -1.62 -18.58 -14.10
C GLN A 536 -2.95 -19.26 -14.38
N ALA A 537 -3.64 -18.94 -15.47
CA ALA A 537 -4.94 -19.52 -15.78
C ALA A 537 -4.93 -21.06 -15.68
N ALA A 538 -3.86 -21.70 -16.14
CA ALA A 538 -3.68 -23.16 -16.09
C ALA A 538 -3.76 -23.75 -14.67
N GLN A 539 -3.29 -23.04 -13.64
CA GLN A 539 -3.29 -23.53 -12.27
C GLN A 539 -4.69 -23.55 -11.65
N TRP A 540 -5.58 -22.67 -12.13
CA TRP A 540 -6.96 -22.57 -11.64
C TRP A 540 -7.89 -23.56 -12.33
N ARG A 541 -7.58 -24.00 -13.55
CA ARG A 541 -8.45 -24.88 -14.35
C ARG A 541 -8.85 -26.18 -13.65
N PRO A 542 -7.97 -26.91 -12.93
CA PRO A 542 -8.39 -28.12 -12.23
C PRO A 542 -9.48 -27.85 -11.18
N ALA A 543 -9.32 -26.79 -10.38
CA ALA A 543 -10.31 -26.40 -9.38
C ALA A 543 -11.62 -25.90 -10.02
N LEU A 544 -11.53 -25.14 -11.12
CA LEU A 544 -12.70 -24.67 -11.87
C LEU A 544 -13.43 -25.82 -12.59
N GLY A 545 -12.70 -26.80 -13.13
CA GLY A 545 -13.27 -27.99 -13.75
C GLY A 545 -14.05 -28.85 -12.75
N ALA A 546 -13.62 -28.87 -11.48
CA ALA A 546 -14.32 -29.56 -10.40
C ALA A 546 -15.68 -28.93 -10.03
N LEU A 547 -16.00 -27.73 -10.56
CA LEU A 547 -17.34 -27.15 -10.47
C LEU A 547 -18.37 -27.93 -11.31
N GLY A 548 -17.92 -28.70 -12.31
CA GLY A 548 -18.79 -29.50 -13.18
C GLY A 548 -19.47 -28.71 -14.30
N PHE A 549 -19.05 -27.47 -14.55
CA PHE A 549 -19.54 -26.63 -15.64
C PHE A 549 -18.45 -26.41 -16.69
N LEU A 550 -18.80 -26.55 -17.96
CA LEU A 550 -17.88 -26.25 -19.07
C LEU A 550 -17.81 -24.72 -19.28
N PRO A 551 -16.62 -24.14 -19.47
CA PRO A 551 -16.50 -22.72 -19.72
C PRO A 551 -16.97 -22.34 -21.12
N ILE A 552 -17.69 -21.23 -21.23
CA ILE A 552 -17.90 -20.54 -22.50
C ILE A 552 -16.66 -19.66 -22.73
N LEU A 553 -15.88 -19.99 -23.74
CA LEU A 553 -14.72 -19.19 -24.13
C LEU A 553 -15.17 -18.05 -25.05
N GLN A 554 -15.08 -16.82 -24.58
CA GLN A 554 -15.53 -15.65 -25.34
C GLN A 554 -14.53 -14.50 -25.22
N SER A 555 -13.95 -14.11 -26.36
CA SER A 555 -13.13 -12.89 -26.48
C SER A 555 -12.03 -12.75 -25.41
N GLY A 556 -11.36 -13.85 -25.07
CA GLY A 556 -10.27 -13.89 -24.08
C GLY A 556 -10.71 -14.08 -22.64
N VAL A 557 -12.00 -14.35 -22.37
CA VAL A 557 -12.51 -14.68 -21.03
C VAL A 557 -13.17 -16.06 -21.06
N GLY A 558 -12.81 -16.91 -20.10
CA GLY A 558 -13.50 -18.16 -19.82
C GLY A 558 -14.61 -17.94 -18.80
N ILE A 559 -15.84 -18.27 -19.17
CA ILE A 559 -17.04 -17.94 -18.40
C ILE A 559 -17.69 -19.21 -17.90
N TYR A 560 -17.78 -19.35 -16.57
CA TYR A 560 -18.48 -20.46 -15.92
C TYR A 560 -19.77 -19.91 -15.32
N ASN A 561 -20.90 -20.16 -15.99
CA ASN A 561 -22.21 -19.75 -15.48
C ASN A 561 -22.66 -20.73 -14.40
N ILE A 562 -22.98 -20.20 -13.22
CA ILE A 562 -23.38 -20.97 -12.05
C ILE A 562 -24.90 -20.90 -11.91
N PRO A 563 -25.63 -22.02 -12.09
CA PRO A 563 -27.08 -22.04 -11.95
C PRO A 563 -27.53 -21.58 -10.56
N PRO A 564 -28.69 -20.91 -10.45
CA PRO A 564 -29.29 -20.62 -9.15
C PRO A 564 -29.43 -21.90 -8.31
N ARG A 565 -29.06 -21.82 -7.03
CA ARG A 565 -29.03 -22.95 -6.07
C ARG A 565 -27.98 -24.04 -6.34
N ALA A 566 -27.11 -23.89 -7.35
CA ALA A 566 -25.93 -24.73 -7.45
C ALA A 566 -25.14 -24.65 -6.14
N PHE A 567 -24.70 -25.81 -5.66
CA PHE A 567 -23.93 -25.94 -4.42
C PHE A 567 -24.65 -25.46 -3.14
N ALA A 568 -25.99 -25.38 -3.12
CA ALA A 568 -26.74 -24.90 -1.94
C ALA A 568 -26.38 -25.63 -0.63
N GLU A 569 -26.11 -26.93 -0.67
CA GLU A 569 -25.64 -27.69 0.50
C GLU A 569 -24.27 -27.24 0.98
N TYR A 570 -23.35 -26.89 0.07
CA TYR A 570 -22.04 -26.34 0.44
C TYR A 570 -22.17 -24.97 1.13
N GLY A 571 -23.18 -24.18 0.74
CA GLY A 571 -23.46 -22.88 1.38
C GLY A 571 -23.87 -22.98 2.85
N LYS A 572 -24.29 -24.16 3.32
CA LYS A 572 -24.61 -24.41 4.74
C LYS A 572 -23.35 -24.63 5.60
N LEU A 573 -22.21 -24.89 4.99
CA LEU A 573 -20.94 -25.11 5.70
C LEU A 573 -20.45 -23.79 6.32
N SER A 574 -20.01 -23.85 7.57
CA SER A 574 -19.45 -22.68 8.25
C SER A 574 -18.04 -22.36 7.72
N PRO A 575 -17.63 -21.08 7.65
CA PRO A 575 -16.25 -20.69 7.34
C PRO A 575 -15.22 -21.39 8.22
N MET A 576 -15.54 -21.50 9.52
CA MET A 576 -14.69 -22.18 10.50
C MET A 576 -14.47 -23.65 10.12
N TYR A 577 -15.51 -24.37 9.68
CA TYR A 577 -15.36 -25.76 9.22
C TYR A 577 -14.44 -25.85 8.00
N LEU A 578 -14.68 -25.01 6.99
CA LEU A 578 -13.90 -24.98 5.75
C LEU A 578 -12.41 -24.72 6.03
N GLU A 579 -12.13 -23.73 6.87
CA GLU A 579 -10.77 -23.37 7.30
C GLU A 579 -10.13 -24.47 8.15
N SER A 580 -10.84 -25.00 9.15
CA SER A 580 -10.35 -26.08 10.02
C SER A 580 -9.97 -27.32 9.22
N ARG A 581 -10.81 -27.73 8.27
CA ARG A 581 -10.56 -28.88 7.41
C ARG A 581 -9.33 -28.66 6.53
N ALA A 582 -9.23 -27.49 5.88
CA ALA A 582 -8.06 -27.15 5.07
C ALA A 582 -6.77 -27.12 5.90
N LEU A 583 -6.78 -26.47 7.06
CA LEU A 583 -5.61 -26.39 7.95
C LEU A 583 -5.21 -27.75 8.50
N THR A 584 -6.18 -28.60 8.84
CA THR A 584 -5.94 -29.96 9.32
C THR A 584 -5.27 -30.80 8.25
N LEU A 585 -5.86 -30.87 7.05
CA LEU A 585 -5.29 -31.59 5.92
C LEU A 585 -3.90 -31.07 5.56
N ARG A 586 -3.69 -29.75 5.64
CA ARG A 586 -2.37 -29.18 5.38
C ARG A 586 -1.35 -29.59 6.43
N PHE A 587 -1.68 -29.42 7.71
CA PHE A 587 -0.80 -29.80 8.81
C PHE A 587 -0.43 -31.28 8.74
N ASP A 588 -1.40 -32.15 8.49
CA ASP A 588 -1.21 -33.59 8.42
C ASP A 588 -0.25 -33.97 7.29
N ALA A 589 -0.40 -33.36 6.11
CA ALA A 589 0.52 -33.55 4.99
C ALA A 589 1.94 -33.05 5.32
N ILE A 590 2.08 -31.89 5.97
CA ILE A 590 3.39 -31.34 6.37
C ILE A 590 4.05 -32.24 7.43
N ALA A 591 3.29 -32.69 8.43
CA ALA A 591 3.77 -33.58 9.48
C ALA A 591 4.21 -34.93 8.92
N ALA A 592 3.42 -35.52 8.00
CA ALA A 592 3.76 -36.75 7.31
C ALA A 592 5.02 -36.61 6.43
N ALA A 593 5.10 -35.55 5.62
CA ALA A 593 6.26 -35.25 4.78
C ALA A 593 7.54 -35.08 5.63
N THR A 594 7.43 -34.33 6.73
CA THR A 594 8.53 -34.12 7.66
C THR A 594 8.93 -35.43 8.35
N GLY A 595 7.97 -36.26 8.76
CA GLY A 595 8.28 -37.57 9.34
C GLY A 595 9.01 -38.51 8.37
N ASN A 596 8.63 -38.51 7.09
CA ASN A 596 9.34 -39.27 6.05
C ASN A 596 10.78 -38.74 5.87
N TYR A 597 10.96 -37.42 5.86
CA TYR A 597 12.28 -36.79 5.82
C TYR A 597 13.18 -37.25 6.98
N LEU A 598 12.63 -37.34 8.20
CA LEU A 598 13.35 -37.82 9.38
C LEU A 598 13.65 -39.31 9.33
N ALA A 599 12.72 -40.12 8.82
CA ALA A 599 12.87 -41.57 8.72
C ALA A 599 14.02 -41.97 7.79
N GLU A 600 14.32 -41.14 6.79
CA GLU A 600 15.44 -41.31 5.87
C GLU A 600 16.78 -40.81 6.42
N GLY A 601 16.83 -40.37 7.69
CA GLY A 601 18.07 -39.96 8.36
C GLY A 601 18.69 -38.67 7.83
N ARG A 602 17.89 -37.81 7.21
CA ARG A 602 18.36 -36.57 6.56
C ARG A 602 18.71 -35.48 7.58
N GLU A 603 19.59 -34.56 7.18
CA GLU A 603 20.08 -33.47 8.04
C GLU A 603 18.98 -32.47 8.42
N LEU A 604 18.69 -32.37 9.72
CA LEU A 604 17.71 -31.44 10.28
C LEU A 604 17.89 -29.96 9.88
N GLN A 605 19.13 -29.52 9.66
CA GLN A 605 19.42 -28.13 9.29
C GLN A 605 18.95 -27.76 7.88
N LYS A 606 18.77 -28.76 6.99
CA LYS A 606 18.31 -28.56 5.62
C LYS A 606 16.78 -28.62 5.50
N LEU A 607 16.07 -28.99 6.58
CA LEU A 607 14.62 -29.08 6.60
C LEU A 607 14.00 -27.72 6.30
N SER A 608 13.29 -27.65 5.17
CA SER A 608 12.56 -26.48 4.72
C SER A 608 11.42 -26.89 3.78
N PRO A 609 10.40 -26.04 3.56
CA PRO A 609 9.35 -26.34 2.58
C PRO A 609 9.89 -26.66 1.18
N ARG A 610 10.89 -25.91 0.71
CA ARG A 610 11.57 -26.16 -0.59
C ARG A 610 12.27 -27.51 -0.64
N GLU A 611 12.88 -27.92 0.46
CA GLU A 611 13.56 -29.22 0.51
C GLU A 611 12.54 -30.37 0.48
N LEU A 612 11.40 -30.23 1.16
CA LEU A 612 10.32 -31.22 1.09
C LEU A 612 9.72 -31.33 -0.31
N GLU A 613 9.53 -30.19 -1.00
CA GLU A 613 9.09 -30.14 -2.40
C GLU A 613 10.12 -30.79 -3.33
N ARG A 614 11.41 -30.43 -3.21
CA ARG A 614 12.51 -30.99 -4.02
C ARG A 614 12.60 -32.51 -3.92
N LEU A 615 12.27 -33.06 -2.75
CA LEU A 615 12.26 -34.50 -2.49
C LEU A 615 10.94 -35.18 -2.86
N ASN A 616 9.96 -34.44 -3.40
CA ASN A 616 8.61 -34.92 -3.73
C ASN A 616 7.90 -35.58 -2.52
N LEU A 617 8.11 -35.03 -1.32
CA LEU A 617 7.48 -35.53 -0.08
C LEU A 617 6.11 -34.88 0.18
N LEU A 618 5.80 -33.77 -0.50
CA LEU A 618 4.53 -33.07 -0.41
C LEU A 618 3.50 -33.65 -1.41
N PRO A 619 2.18 -33.45 -1.18
CA PRO A 619 1.15 -33.88 -2.12
C PRO A 619 1.34 -33.33 -3.54
N ALA A 620 0.97 -34.12 -4.54
CA ALA A 620 1.05 -33.71 -5.93
C ALA A 620 0.21 -32.45 -6.20
N GLY A 621 0.80 -31.46 -6.86
CA GLY A 621 0.15 -30.18 -7.16
C GLY A 621 0.30 -29.11 -6.08
N TRP A 622 0.84 -29.45 -4.90
CA TRP A 622 1.37 -28.45 -3.99
C TRP A 622 2.69 -27.93 -4.56
N SER A 623 2.86 -26.61 -4.57
CA SER A 623 4.13 -26.03 -4.96
C SER A 623 4.44 -24.83 -4.10
N ILE A 624 5.70 -24.77 -3.66
CA ILE A 624 6.14 -23.82 -2.65
C ILE A 624 6.92 -22.71 -3.37
N TYR A 625 6.51 -21.46 -3.14
CA TYR A 625 7.14 -20.28 -3.73
C TYR A 625 7.09 -20.22 -5.28
N GLN A 626 5.93 -20.51 -5.88
CA GLN A 626 5.71 -20.42 -7.34
C GLN A 626 6.05 -19.05 -7.94
N ALA A 627 6.14 -17.99 -7.14
CA ALA A 627 6.60 -16.67 -7.53
C ALA A 627 7.60 -16.13 -6.47
N PRO A 628 8.54 -15.23 -6.85
CA PRO A 628 9.49 -14.59 -5.92
C PRO A 628 8.82 -13.91 -4.71
N ASN A 629 7.54 -13.51 -4.85
CA ASN A 629 6.75 -12.80 -3.85
C ASN A 629 5.60 -13.65 -3.28
N ALA A 630 5.60 -14.97 -3.50
CA ALA A 630 4.56 -15.83 -2.93
C ALA A 630 4.69 -15.84 -1.40
N ALA A 631 3.65 -15.37 -0.72
CA ALA A 631 3.59 -15.36 0.74
C ALA A 631 3.45 -16.80 1.23
N ALA A 632 4.42 -17.28 2.00
CA ALA A 632 4.29 -18.56 2.70
C ALA A 632 3.33 -18.36 3.88
N ASP A 633 2.14 -18.94 3.79
CA ASP A 633 1.20 -19.01 4.91
C ASP A 633 1.50 -20.20 5.83
N TRP A 634 2.48 -21.03 5.46
CA TRP A 634 3.06 -22.05 6.31
C TRP A 634 4.57 -22.20 6.12
N THR A 635 5.27 -22.69 7.15
CA THR A 635 6.68 -23.06 7.03
C THR A 635 7.02 -24.22 7.96
N VAL A 636 8.08 -24.95 7.62
CA VAL A 636 8.70 -25.94 8.51
C VAL A 636 10.19 -25.67 8.58
N LYS A 637 10.74 -25.59 9.79
CA LYS A 637 12.16 -25.34 10.02
C LYS A 637 12.62 -25.99 11.31
N THR A 638 13.94 -25.99 11.53
CA THR A 638 14.51 -26.42 12.80
C THR A 638 14.97 -25.24 13.64
N PHE A 639 14.75 -25.33 14.94
CA PHE A 639 15.15 -24.32 15.92
C PHE A 639 15.59 -25.04 17.20
N HIS A 640 16.84 -24.84 17.62
CA HIS A 640 17.44 -25.52 18.78
C HIS A 640 17.24 -27.05 18.79
N GLY A 641 17.37 -27.70 17.63
CA GLY A 641 17.20 -29.16 17.47
C GLY A 641 15.74 -29.64 17.49
N GLN A 642 14.78 -28.74 17.68
CA GLN A 642 13.36 -29.01 17.57
C GLN A 642 12.84 -28.64 16.18
N ILE A 643 11.69 -29.20 15.81
CA ILE A 643 11.02 -28.91 14.54
C ILE A 643 9.87 -27.96 14.82
N VAL A 644 9.84 -26.85 14.10
CA VAL A 644 8.79 -25.84 14.16
C VAL A 644 7.96 -25.97 12.90
N ILE A 645 6.67 -26.24 13.06
CA ILE A 645 5.68 -26.14 11.98
C ILE A 645 4.82 -24.91 12.27
N ALA A 646 4.76 -23.98 11.32
CA ALA A 646 3.95 -22.77 11.44
C ALA A 646 2.88 -22.72 10.34
N LEU A 647 1.66 -22.31 10.67
CA LEU A 647 0.57 -22.06 9.72
C LEU A 647 -0.23 -20.82 10.13
N LEU A 648 -0.82 -20.10 9.17
CA LEU A 648 -1.78 -19.02 9.42
C LEU A 648 -3.19 -19.58 9.62
N GLY A 649 -3.92 -19.12 10.64
CA GLY A 649 -5.33 -19.47 10.83
C GLY A 649 -6.07 -18.59 11.83
N SER A 650 -7.39 -18.59 11.74
CA SER A 650 -8.28 -18.01 12.76
C SER A 650 -8.28 -18.84 14.04
N LEU A 651 -8.64 -18.24 15.17
CA LEU A 651 -8.66 -18.90 16.48
C LEU A 651 -9.49 -20.19 16.44
N GLY A 652 -10.67 -20.16 15.82
CA GLY A 652 -11.56 -21.30 15.74
C GLY A 652 -10.91 -22.49 15.00
N ALA A 653 -10.20 -22.20 13.91
CA ALA A 653 -9.59 -23.23 13.08
C ALA A 653 -8.28 -23.78 13.67
N VAL A 654 -7.43 -22.92 14.22
CA VAL A 654 -6.18 -23.37 14.87
C VAL A 654 -6.45 -24.16 16.15
N LYS A 655 -7.55 -23.89 16.86
CA LYS A 655 -7.91 -24.64 18.06
C LYS A 655 -8.07 -26.14 17.79
N VAL A 656 -8.58 -26.53 16.61
CA VAL A 656 -8.69 -27.93 16.19
C VAL A 656 -7.31 -28.60 16.13
N LEU A 657 -6.31 -27.87 15.62
CA LEU A 657 -4.92 -28.36 15.59
C LEU A 657 -4.30 -28.39 16.99
N ILE A 658 -4.57 -27.40 17.83
CA ILE A 658 -4.09 -27.35 19.22
C ILE A 658 -4.67 -28.50 20.03
N ASP A 659 -5.96 -28.79 19.90
CA ASP A 659 -6.62 -29.87 20.63
C ASP A 659 -6.10 -31.24 20.16
N ARG A 660 -5.83 -31.38 18.86
CA ARG A 660 -5.31 -32.63 18.26
C ARG A 660 -3.83 -32.88 18.57
N TYR A 661 -2.97 -31.88 18.44
CA TYR A 661 -1.51 -32.03 18.48
C TYR A 661 -0.85 -31.44 19.72
N GLY A 662 -1.57 -30.62 20.49
CA GLY A 662 -1.06 -29.96 21.69
C GLY A 662 -0.50 -30.91 22.76
N PRO A 663 -1.11 -32.08 23.03
CA PRO A 663 -0.55 -33.04 23.98
C PRO A 663 0.85 -33.58 23.57
N THR A 664 1.14 -33.60 22.28
CA THR A 664 2.39 -34.10 21.71
C THR A 664 3.40 -32.97 21.48
N ALA A 665 2.93 -31.74 21.24
CA ALA A 665 3.76 -30.56 21.09
C ALA A 665 4.57 -30.28 22.35
N SER A 666 5.79 -29.78 22.16
CA SER A 666 6.65 -29.30 23.26
C SER A 666 6.25 -27.88 23.66
N GLU A 667 5.87 -27.07 22.67
CA GLU A 667 5.40 -25.71 22.86
C GLU A 667 4.42 -25.35 21.73
N ILE A 668 3.48 -24.47 22.08
CA ILE A 668 2.48 -23.92 21.18
C ILE A 668 2.52 -22.41 21.35
N THR A 669 2.58 -21.67 20.25
CA THR A 669 2.45 -20.21 20.28
C THR A 669 1.33 -19.76 19.34
N TYR A 670 0.45 -18.91 19.86
CA TYR A 670 -0.62 -18.25 19.13
C TYR A 670 -1.20 -17.09 19.95
N PRO A 671 -1.45 -15.91 19.34
CA PRO A 671 -1.19 -15.52 17.96
C PRO A 671 0.27 -15.09 17.81
N GLY A 672 0.95 -15.60 16.79
CA GLY A 672 2.38 -15.38 16.56
C GLY A 672 3.25 -15.98 17.65
N ALA A 673 4.16 -15.19 18.22
CA ALA A 673 5.14 -15.65 19.20
C ALA A 673 4.61 -15.68 20.65
N VAL A 674 3.32 -15.42 20.87
CA VAL A 674 2.72 -15.46 22.21
C VAL A 674 2.48 -16.91 22.61
N ARG A 675 3.04 -17.35 23.74
CA ARG A 675 2.86 -18.73 24.23
C ARG A 675 1.39 -19.03 24.57
N TRP A 676 0.87 -20.13 24.03
CA TRP A 676 -0.50 -20.57 24.25
C TRP A 676 -0.67 -21.27 25.60
N GLN A 677 -1.75 -20.96 26.31
CA GLN A 677 -2.17 -21.57 27.56
C GLN A 677 -3.68 -21.81 27.54
N SER A 678 -4.20 -22.71 28.39
CA SER A 678 -5.63 -23.05 28.42
C SER A 678 -6.57 -21.86 28.74
N GLY A 679 -6.03 -20.73 29.24
CA GLY A 679 -6.75 -19.49 29.49
C GLY A 679 -6.50 -18.37 28.47
N SER A 680 -5.74 -18.62 27.40
CA SER A 680 -5.44 -17.62 26.37
C SER A 680 -6.71 -17.16 25.65
N LYS A 681 -6.89 -15.83 25.52
CA LYS A 681 -8.04 -15.20 24.84
C LYS A 681 -7.57 -14.24 23.74
N PRO A 682 -7.04 -14.74 22.62
CA PRO A 682 -6.63 -13.87 21.53
C PRO A 682 -7.84 -13.34 20.75
N PRO A 683 -7.66 -12.33 19.88
CA PRO A 683 -8.74 -11.80 19.07
C PRO A 683 -9.35 -12.91 18.20
N ALA A 684 -10.69 -13.02 18.19
CA ALA A 684 -11.38 -14.11 17.49
C ALA A 684 -11.50 -13.88 15.97
N ASN A 685 -11.47 -12.62 15.52
CA ASN A 685 -11.78 -12.21 14.15
C ASN A 685 -10.52 -11.79 13.38
N VAL A 686 -9.43 -12.55 13.53
CA VAL A 686 -8.16 -12.33 12.81
C VAL A 686 -7.56 -13.66 12.39
N VAL A 687 -6.87 -13.66 11.26
CA VAL A 687 -6.03 -14.80 10.82
C VAL A 687 -4.59 -14.53 11.23
N LYS A 688 -4.02 -15.37 12.09
CA LYS A 688 -2.69 -15.15 12.68
C LYS A 688 -1.82 -16.42 12.62
N PRO A 689 -0.49 -16.27 12.65
CA PRO A 689 0.41 -17.42 12.67
C PRO A 689 0.27 -18.20 13.98
N MET A 690 0.16 -19.52 13.87
CA MET A 690 0.31 -20.49 14.94
C MET A 690 1.62 -21.24 14.72
N LEU A 691 2.42 -21.45 15.77
CA LEU A 691 3.58 -22.32 15.73
C LEU A 691 3.36 -23.51 16.68
N LEU A 692 3.63 -24.71 16.16
CA LEU A 692 3.68 -25.95 16.93
C LEU A 692 5.12 -26.48 16.88
N ILE A 693 5.73 -26.64 18.07
CA ILE A 693 7.12 -27.05 18.22
C ILE A 693 7.18 -28.50 18.69
N PHE A 694 7.90 -29.36 17.98
CA PHE A 694 8.00 -30.79 18.26
C PHE A 694 9.45 -31.24 18.45
N GLN A 695 9.63 -32.23 19.32
CA GLN A 695 10.83 -33.05 19.28
C GLN A 695 10.80 -33.94 18.02
N PRO A 696 11.94 -34.15 17.33
CA PRO A 696 11.97 -34.97 16.10
C PRO A 696 11.37 -36.37 16.27
N SER A 697 11.61 -37.02 17.41
CA SER A 697 11.07 -38.35 17.72
C SER A 697 9.55 -38.38 17.83
N LYS A 698 8.96 -37.33 18.43
CA LYS A 698 7.51 -37.19 18.57
C LYS A 698 6.84 -36.93 17.22
N LEU A 699 7.44 -36.09 16.38
CA LEU A 699 6.90 -35.81 15.05
C LEU A 699 6.96 -37.04 14.13
N ALA A 700 8.05 -37.82 14.21
CA ALA A 700 8.14 -39.11 13.51
C ALA A 700 7.06 -40.11 13.98
N ALA A 701 6.67 -40.09 15.25
CA ALA A 701 5.57 -40.90 15.75
C ALA A 701 4.21 -40.44 15.19
N ILE A 702 3.97 -39.13 15.13
CA ILE A 702 2.77 -38.54 14.50
C ILE A 702 2.67 -38.99 13.04
N ALA A 703 3.76 -38.88 12.27
CA ALA A 703 3.76 -39.30 10.86
C ALA A 703 3.45 -40.78 10.67
N ARG A 704 3.97 -41.66 11.53
CA ARG A 704 3.62 -43.10 11.53
C ARG A 704 2.14 -43.31 11.85
N GLN A 705 1.61 -42.59 12.83
CA GLN A 705 0.19 -42.66 13.21
C GLN A 705 -0.72 -42.21 12.07
N LEU A 706 -0.40 -41.10 11.41
CA LEU A 706 -1.15 -40.61 10.24
C LEU A 706 -1.18 -41.65 9.10
N LYS A 707 -0.10 -42.41 8.94
CA LYS A 707 -0.01 -43.49 7.94
C LYS A 707 -0.83 -44.73 8.34
N SER A 708 -0.83 -45.11 9.62
CA SER A 708 -1.54 -46.31 10.11
C SER A 708 -3.03 -46.08 10.38
N SER A 709 -3.40 -44.84 10.71
CA SER A 709 -4.75 -44.44 11.09
C SER A 709 -5.01 -43.05 10.53
N PRO A 710 -5.37 -42.96 9.24
CA PRO A 710 -5.60 -41.68 8.59
C PRO A 710 -6.73 -40.92 9.30
N PRO A 711 -6.57 -39.61 9.54
CA PRO A 711 -7.58 -38.80 10.20
C PRO A 711 -8.90 -38.78 9.42
N PRO A 712 -10.04 -38.51 10.10
CA PRO A 712 -11.36 -38.48 9.50
C PRO A 712 -11.43 -37.59 8.26
N GLU A 713 -10.74 -36.46 8.25
CA GLU A 713 -10.76 -35.54 7.11
C GLU A 713 -10.17 -36.16 5.82
N LEU A 714 -9.26 -37.13 5.92
CA LEU A 714 -8.72 -37.87 4.76
C LEU A 714 -9.60 -39.03 4.30
N THR A 715 -10.57 -39.45 5.12
CA THR A 715 -11.36 -40.68 4.88
C THR A 715 -12.85 -40.41 4.73
N THR A 716 -13.32 -39.24 5.17
CA THR A 716 -14.71 -38.79 5.09
C THR A 716 -14.93 -37.88 3.90
N ASN A 717 -16.12 -38.00 3.29
CA ASN A 717 -16.56 -37.10 2.23
C ASN A 717 -16.63 -35.65 2.76
N PHE A 718 -16.24 -34.66 1.95
CA PHE A 718 -16.24 -33.24 2.27
C PHE A 718 -17.55 -32.74 2.92
N MET A 719 -18.69 -33.32 2.49
CA MET A 719 -20.03 -33.01 2.97
C MET A 719 -20.50 -33.85 4.17
N GLY A 720 -19.78 -34.93 4.51
CA GLY A 720 -20.22 -36.00 5.41
C GLY A 720 -20.23 -35.66 6.90
N GLU A 721 -19.54 -34.60 7.33
CA GLU A 721 -19.48 -34.16 8.74
C GLU A 721 -20.22 -32.84 9.03
N SER A 722 -21.11 -32.42 8.14
CA SER A 722 -22.02 -31.31 8.43
C SER A 722 -23.12 -31.78 9.40
N LEU A 723 -22.89 -31.68 10.73
CA LEU A 723 -23.85 -31.10 11.72
C LEU A 723 -23.48 -31.35 13.20
N ALA A 724 -22.68 -32.38 13.57
CA ALA A 724 -22.55 -32.79 14.97
C ALA A 724 -21.25 -32.35 15.69
N HIS A 725 -20.08 -32.36 15.02
CA HIS A 725 -18.80 -32.19 15.71
C HIS A 725 -18.37 -30.72 15.87
N PHE A 726 -18.62 -29.87 14.86
CA PHE A 726 -18.19 -28.46 14.86
C PHE A 726 -19.24 -27.48 15.40
N ALA A 727 -20.51 -27.87 15.48
CA ALA A 727 -21.59 -27.03 16.02
C ALA A 727 -21.41 -26.72 17.52
N ASN A 728 -20.84 -27.66 18.28
CA ASN A 728 -20.60 -27.50 19.72
C ASN A 728 -19.45 -26.56 20.06
N ALA A 729 -18.54 -26.27 19.11
CA ALA A 729 -17.45 -25.32 19.32
C ALA A 729 -17.87 -23.86 19.06
N GLY A 730 -18.85 -23.61 18.19
CA GLY A 730 -19.31 -22.26 17.83
C GLY A 730 -20.33 -21.63 18.79
N ALA A 731 -21.06 -22.44 19.56
CA ALA A 731 -22.14 -21.95 20.43
C ALA A 731 -21.66 -21.16 21.68
N THR A 732 -20.36 -21.13 21.96
CA THR A 732 -19.80 -20.41 23.13
C THR A 732 -19.25 -19.02 22.80
N VAL A 733 -19.32 -18.56 21.54
CA VAL A 733 -18.78 -17.25 21.13
C VAL A 733 -19.85 -16.27 20.64
N SER A 734 -21.09 -16.74 20.39
CA SER A 734 -22.16 -15.89 19.82
C SER A 734 -23.02 -15.14 20.85
N SER A 735 -22.71 -15.19 22.15
CA SER A 735 -23.58 -14.60 23.19
C SER A 735 -23.25 -13.16 23.59
N ASP A 736 -22.13 -12.58 23.14
CA ASP A 736 -21.79 -11.19 23.43
C ASP A 736 -21.72 -10.40 22.11
N ARG A 737 -22.88 -9.93 21.65
CA ARG A 737 -23.02 -8.83 20.69
C ARG A 737 -23.69 -7.65 21.37
#